data_AF-A0A9D1H4Q6-F1
#
_entry.id   AF-A0A9D1H4Q6-F1
#
_cell.length_a   1.000
_cell.length_b   1.000
_cell.length_c   1.000
_cell.angle_alpha   90.00
_cell.angle_beta   90.00
_cell.angle_gamma   90.00
#
_symmetry.space_group_name_H-M   'P 1'
#
loop_
_entity.id
_entity.type
_entity.pdbx_description
1 polymer ?
#
loop_
_entity_poly.entity_id
_entity_poly.type
_entity_poly.pdbx_seq_one_letter_code
_entity_poly.pdbx_strand_id
1 'polypeptide(L)'
;MKVYQMIYTSVLHSLSDQELGLSNQSGLRVYSCSQGLEREDLDEVARFSSYRLPKNNKQEYSEVYCDPKVPEQFPKTFRTLKLADGKYAAIQSVFSGVDYQGHEGNFFSHALIFDNVEPDFFPEQYCRSKTFRTYLTEKEQKKELVHYLPVLEEAERDEGFEKEIYEFIGSHKKELSYLINSVITLMMGSNIKNICIATLSAEETEKYLVSLKYLLPRDVSPGSGISTYNVYLPSDKQDSICLHGTIKGKNNITREAIESKQDCMYIDMDRIDTASYEISPLLSNWTVEELREEYTALKIHSVTGLLDWVASFENTDKPGMGGKLLRLRESAGTEAFAKRAAELYPLIKEKEYEDVRFEVTKVMYDNIDLFPGLLDDLTDSYITQMMTKLAKGERYDFGAVFSSMEHEKNQVAVMKKKIPEIMAKIGAAGSKISDKSKFVLLGFFAQLKHKYGDESWKDFFKGNRMHLTTFVEMAAGVVITGYGVKPFSPPSNWEKEDLDELISFFESSTEDEKLRTLCLKYIYSNTDTDWSIYGVSLTKHTKTRGEQEEDMRKIRSILSKVGYEPYQRGKYLDVKGDVRADVEGSMSPLLLTRLLDTYYRWQRCYGNQAQAKKYAQKFRLLLLEMKRTQRTCYDYVIPKLALEIIETPGHYHEIMINMDTMCTSFWNWFIIGYSKCKRDDEKMLTYARVYEASKTKLSKLPMQMRRKLRAEFTNIE
;
A
#
# COMPACT_ATOMS: atom_id res chain seq x y z
N MET A 1 26.39 -35.54 3.62
CA MET A 1 25.28 -36.19 2.89
C MET A 1 25.51 -37.70 2.93
N LYS A 2 24.46 -38.51 3.12
CA LYS A 2 24.53 -39.97 2.95
C LYS A 2 23.69 -40.37 1.75
N VAL A 3 24.16 -41.34 0.96
CA VAL A 3 23.43 -41.86 -0.20
C VAL A 3 23.10 -43.33 0.02
N TYR A 4 21.82 -43.59 0.26
CA TYR A 4 21.26 -44.93 0.30
C TYR A 4 20.91 -45.39 -1.11
N GLN A 5 20.89 -46.71 -1.32
CA GLN A 5 20.64 -47.31 -2.63
C GLN A 5 19.44 -48.25 -2.56
N MET A 6 18.73 -48.40 -3.67
CA MET A 6 17.69 -49.41 -3.84
C MET A 6 17.69 -49.93 -5.28
N ILE A 7 17.74 -51.26 -5.45
CA ILE A 7 17.58 -51.92 -6.74
C ILE A 7 16.23 -52.63 -6.76
N TYR A 8 15.43 -52.35 -7.80
CA TYR A 8 14.13 -52.95 -8.03
C TYR A 8 14.10 -53.57 -9.43
N THR A 9 13.94 -54.89 -9.49
CA THR A 9 13.95 -55.65 -10.76
C THR A 9 13.36 -57.05 -10.56
N SER A 10 13.18 -57.79 -11.64
CA SER A 10 12.75 -59.18 -11.58
C SER A 10 13.92 -60.08 -11.14
N VAL A 11 13.72 -60.89 -10.10
CA VAL A 11 14.76 -61.73 -9.48
C VAL A 11 14.26 -63.10 -9.03
N LEU A 12 15.20 -64.04 -8.88
CA LEU A 12 14.95 -65.36 -8.28
C LEU A 12 14.91 -65.29 -6.74
N HIS A 13 15.83 -64.50 -6.18
CA HIS A 13 16.01 -64.26 -4.75
C HIS A 13 16.15 -62.77 -4.49
N SER A 14 15.64 -62.33 -3.34
CA SER A 14 15.70 -60.94 -2.91
C SER A 14 16.16 -60.84 -1.47
N LEU A 15 16.52 -59.63 -1.05
CA LEU A 15 16.76 -59.29 0.34
C LEU A 15 15.54 -59.68 1.19
N SER A 16 15.82 -60.19 2.40
CA SER A 16 14.80 -60.51 3.39
C SER A 16 15.01 -59.65 4.62
N ASP A 17 14.00 -58.88 4.99
CA ASP A 17 13.99 -58.06 6.19
C ASP A 17 12.53 -57.82 6.64
N GLN A 18 12.21 -58.23 7.86
CA GLN A 18 10.83 -58.15 8.38
C GLN A 18 10.39 -56.72 8.70
N GLU A 19 11.32 -55.86 9.13
CA GLU A 19 11.02 -54.46 9.49
C GLU A 19 10.67 -53.66 8.23
N LEU A 20 11.37 -53.94 7.12
CA LEU A 20 11.11 -53.35 5.80
C LEU A 20 9.97 -54.04 5.03
N GLY A 21 9.37 -55.10 5.58
CA GLY A 21 8.35 -55.89 4.90
C GLY A 21 8.86 -56.68 3.68
N LEU A 22 10.18 -56.89 3.59
CA LEU A 22 10.84 -57.62 2.51
C LEU A 22 10.95 -59.11 2.85
N SER A 23 10.62 -59.97 1.88
CA SER A 23 10.78 -61.42 2.01
C SER A 23 11.53 -61.96 0.80
N ASN A 24 12.49 -62.87 1.05
CA ASN A 24 13.22 -63.56 -0.02
C ASN A 24 12.27 -64.46 -0.81
N GLN A 25 11.81 -63.98 -1.96
CA GLN A 25 11.01 -64.75 -2.90
C GLN A 25 11.31 -64.27 -4.32
N SER A 26 10.85 -65.02 -5.32
CA SER A 26 10.99 -64.63 -6.71
C SER A 26 9.93 -63.61 -7.15
N GLY A 27 10.19 -62.91 -8.24
CA GLY A 27 9.27 -61.91 -8.81
C GLY A 27 9.92 -60.57 -9.09
N LEU A 28 9.10 -59.63 -9.57
CA LEU A 28 9.44 -58.22 -9.69
C LEU A 28 9.30 -57.56 -8.31
N ARG A 29 10.42 -57.24 -7.67
CA ARG A 29 10.46 -56.72 -6.30
C ARG A 29 11.77 -55.98 -6.01
N VAL A 30 11.91 -55.44 -4.80
CA VAL A 30 13.19 -54.90 -4.30
C VAL A 30 14.20 -56.05 -4.20
N TYR A 31 15.21 -56.05 -5.06
CA TYR A 31 16.30 -57.03 -5.01
C TYR A 31 17.14 -56.79 -3.76
N SER A 32 17.62 -55.57 -3.57
CA SER A 32 18.39 -55.15 -2.40
C SER A 32 18.28 -53.64 -2.19
N CYS A 33 18.49 -53.19 -0.96
CA CYS A 33 18.53 -51.79 -0.57
C CYS A 33 19.65 -51.56 0.46
N SER A 34 19.93 -50.31 0.85
CA SER A 34 20.88 -49.99 1.92
C SER A 34 20.24 -50.02 3.32
N GLN A 35 21.02 -50.35 4.34
CA GLN A 35 20.57 -50.26 5.74
C GLN A 35 20.34 -48.79 6.13
N GLY A 36 19.21 -48.52 6.80
CA GLY A 36 18.82 -47.17 7.24
C GLY A 36 17.67 -46.53 6.45
N LEU A 37 17.18 -47.20 5.40
CA LEU A 37 15.92 -46.84 4.74
C LEU A 37 14.72 -47.38 5.52
N GLU A 38 13.60 -46.67 5.47
CA GLU A 38 12.32 -47.11 6.05
C GLU A 38 11.44 -47.79 5.00
N ARG A 39 10.40 -48.50 5.43
CA ARG A 39 9.49 -49.19 4.50
C ARG A 39 8.78 -48.20 3.58
N GLU A 40 8.40 -47.05 4.11
CA GLU A 40 7.75 -45.97 3.39
C GLU A 40 8.64 -45.43 2.25
N ASP A 41 9.95 -45.29 2.50
CA ASP A 41 10.94 -44.89 1.48
C ASP A 41 10.91 -45.88 0.29
N LEU A 42 10.95 -47.18 0.60
CA LEU A 42 10.96 -48.25 -0.41
C LEU A 42 9.66 -48.29 -1.21
N ASP A 43 8.52 -48.20 -0.52
CA ASP A 43 7.19 -48.21 -1.15
C ASP A 43 7.00 -46.99 -2.06
N GLU A 44 7.49 -45.81 -1.67
CA GLU A 44 7.42 -44.60 -2.49
C GLU A 44 8.33 -44.71 -3.72
N VAL A 45 9.60 -45.07 -3.54
CA VAL A 45 10.56 -45.22 -4.65
C VAL A 45 10.14 -46.32 -5.62
N ALA A 46 9.60 -47.44 -5.13
CA ALA A 46 9.14 -48.54 -5.98
C ALA A 46 8.00 -48.12 -6.91
N ARG A 47 7.07 -47.25 -6.46
CA ARG A 47 5.98 -46.72 -7.30
C ARG A 47 6.51 -45.96 -8.52
N PHE A 48 7.64 -45.27 -8.37
CA PHE A 48 8.28 -44.50 -9.43
C PHE A 48 9.40 -45.26 -10.17
N SER A 49 9.69 -46.50 -9.81
CA SER A 49 10.73 -47.34 -10.43
C SER A 49 10.28 -48.02 -11.73
N SER A 50 8.98 -47.97 -12.05
CA SER A 50 8.43 -48.68 -13.19
C SER A 50 8.93 -48.13 -14.54
N TYR A 51 9.17 -49.06 -15.47
CA TYR A 51 9.48 -48.77 -16.87
C TYR A 51 8.58 -49.62 -17.77
N ARG A 52 8.21 -49.10 -18.94
CA ARG A 52 7.54 -49.89 -19.98
C ARG A 52 8.16 -49.66 -21.35
N LEU A 53 8.23 -50.74 -22.12
CA LEU A 53 8.72 -50.72 -23.49
C LEU A 53 7.88 -49.75 -24.36
N PRO A 54 8.50 -48.97 -25.26
CA PRO A 54 7.75 -48.14 -26.21
C PRO A 54 6.81 -49.00 -27.07
N LYS A 55 5.52 -48.63 -27.20
CA LYS A 55 4.52 -49.47 -27.91
C LYS A 55 4.80 -49.67 -29.41
N ASN A 56 5.48 -48.72 -30.05
CA ASN A 56 5.83 -48.81 -31.47
C ASN A 56 7.28 -49.28 -31.67
N ASN A 57 7.86 -49.95 -30.67
CA ASN A 57 9.22 -50.44 -30.77
C ASN A 57 9.30 -51.63 -31.74
N LYS A 58 10.16 -51.53 -32.76
CA LYS A 58 10.48 -52.60 -33.72
C LYS A 58 11.89 -53.15 -33.52
N GLN A 59 12.57 -52.72 -32.46
CA GLN A 59 13.94 -53.11 -32.19
C GLN A 59 13.97 -54.52 -31.59
N GLU A 60 14.67 -55.43 -32.26
CA GLU A 60 14.97 -56.76 -31.75
C GLU A 60 15.98 -56.68 -30.61
N TYR A 61 15.81 -57.52 -29.59
CA TYR A 61 16.67 -57.57 -28.42
C TYR A 61 16.81 -59.01 -27.92
N SER A 62 17.82 -59.24 -27.08
CA SER A 62 18.14 -60.55 -26.52
C SER A 62 17.04 -61.04 -25.55
N GLU A 63 16.58 -62.28 -25.73
CA GLU A 63 15.66 -62.96 -24.79
C GLU A 63 16.42 -63.63 -23.63
N VAL A 64 17.70 -63.30 -23.42
CA VAL A 64 18.48 -63.77 -22.29
C VAL A 64 18.18 -62.90 -21.07
N TYR A 65 17.74 -63.53 -19.98
CA TYR A 65 17.47 -62.87 -18.71
C TYR A 65 18.71 -62.07 -18.23
N CYS A 66 18.51 -60.78 -17.95
CA CYS A 66 19.54 -59.83 -17.51
C CYS A 66 20.74 -59.65 -18.47
N ASP A 67 20.55 -59.77 -19.79
CA ASP A 67 21.59 -59.43 -20.76
C ASP A 67 21.97 -57.93 -20.68
N PRO A 68 23.24 -57.60 -20.39
CA PRO A 68 23.69 -56.21 -20.24
C PRO A 68 23.60 -55.38 -21.52
N LYS A 69 23.45 -56.00 -22.70
CA LYS A 69 23.30 -55.29 -23.97
C LYS A 69 21.88 -54.78 -24.22
N VAL A 70 20.88 -55.32 -23.50
CA VAL A 70 19.48 -54.92 -23.70
C VAL A 70 19.24 -53.50 -23.17
N PRO A 71 19.65 -53.15 -21.94
CA PRO A 71 19.48 -51.78 -21.43
C PRO A 71 20.09 -50.66 -22.29
N GLU A 72 21.21 -50.92 -22.99
CA GLU A 72 21.87 -49.91 -23.83
C GLU A 72 21.11 -49.59 -25.13
N GLN A 73 20.11 -50.39 -25.47
CA GLN A 73 19.31 -50.24 -26.68
C GLN A 73 18.09 -49.33 -26.50
N PHE A 74 17.71 -49.05 -25.26
CA PHE A 74 16.46 -48.38 -24.92
C PHE A 74 16.72 -47.07 -24.18
N PRO A 75 15.82 -46.07 -24.32
CA PRO A 75 15.95 -44.83 -23.58
C PRO A 75 15.86 -45.13 -22.07
N LYS A 76 16.80 -44.59 -21.31
CA LYS A 76 16.80 -44.65 -19.85
C LYS A 76 15.83 -43.59 -19.32
N THR A 77 15.02 -43.96 -18.34
CA THR A 77 14.19 -43.01 -17.60
C THR A 77 14.97 -42.54 -16.40
N PHE A 78 15.11 -41.23 -16.25
CA PHE A 78 15.65 -40.61 -15.06
C PHE A 78 14.53 -39.82 -14.38
N ARG A 79 14.26 -40.15 -13.12
CA ARG A 79 13.21 -39.53 -12.31
C ARG A 79 13.79 -38.93 -11.05
N THR A 80 13.31 -37.76 -10.68
CA THR A 80 13.64 -37.14 -9.40
C THR A 80 12.38 -36.87 -8.61
N LEU A 81 12.45 -37.06 -7.30
CA LEU A 81 11.35 -36.70 -6.40
C LEU A 81 11.88 -36.37 -5.01
N LYS A 82 11.06 -35.61 -4.27
CA LYS A 82 11.20 -35.40 -2.83
C LYS A 82 10.27 -36.38 -2.12
N LEU A 83 10.83 -37.21 -1.26
CA LEU A 83 10.10 -38.21 -0.48
C LEU A 83 9.32 -37.55 0.66
N ALA A 84 8.31 -38.25 1.18
CA ALA A 84 7.43 -37.73 2.22
C ALA A 84 8.16 -37.34 3.53
N ASP A 85 9.29 -37.98 3.81
CA ASP A 85 10.14 -37.75 4.98
C ASP A 85 11.17 -36.61 4.77
N GLY A 86 11.22 -36.02 3.57
CA GLY A 86 12.12 -34.94 3.21
C GLY A 86 13.41 -35.37 2.52
N LYS A 87 13.70 -36.67 2.40
CA LYS A 87 14.82 -37.18 1.58
C LYS A 87 14.56 -36.90 0.09
N TYR A 88 15.61 -36.94 -0.71
CA TYR A 88 15.49 -36.82 -2.17
C TYR A 88 15.84 -38.13 -2.84
N ALA A 89 15.16 -38.49 -3.92
CA ALA A 89 15.49 -39.68 -4.71
C ALA A 89 15.79 -39.33 -6.16
N ALA A 90 16.83 -39.94 -6.72
CA ALA A 90 17.11 -40.01 -8.14
C ALA A 90 16.99 -41.47 -8.59
N ILE A 91 16.11 -41.75 -9.54
CA ILE A 91 15.77 -43.10 -9.98
C ILE A 91 16.11 -43.24 -11.45
N GLN A 92 17.00 -44.18 -11.79
CA GLN A 92 17.24 -44.60 -13.15
C GLN A 92 16.53 -45.92 -13.43
N SER A 93 15.65 -45.95 -14.41
CA SER A 93 14.94 -47.16 -14.83
C SER A 93 15.09 -47.39 -16.33
N VAL A 94 15.27 -48.65 -16.73
CA VAL A 94 15.48 -49.02 -18.13
C VAL A 94 14.89 -50.40 -18.40
N PHE A 95 14.46 -50.62 -19.64
CA PHE A 95 14.03 -51.94 -20.09
C PHE A 95 15.18 -52.94 -20.02
N SER A 96 14.91 -54.13 -19.48
CA SER A 96 15.92 -55.17 -19.28
C SER A 96 15.53 -56.51 -19.92
N GLY A 97 14.60 -56.50 -20.88
CA GLY A 97 14.23 -57.67 -21.67
C GLY A 97 13.20 -58.56 -20.97
N VAL A 98 13.55 -59.84 -20.83
CA VAL A 98 12.70 -60.84 -20.20
C VAL A 98 12.92 -60.93 -18.69
N ASP A 99 11.92 -61.42 -17.98
CA ASP A 99 11.97 -61.70 -16.54
C ASP A 99 12.66 -63.04 -16.24
N TYR A 100 12.78 -63.41 -14.97
CA TYR A 100 13.45 -64.67 -14.59
C TYR A 100 12.72 -65.93 -15.09
N GLN A 101 11.47 -65.82 -15.52
CA GLN A 101 10.65 -66.90 -16.09
C GLN A 101 10.70 -66.90 -17.63
N GLY A 102 11.36 -65.92 -18.25
CA GLY A 102 11.43 -65.75 -19.70
C GLY A 102 10.26 -64.94 -20.29
N HIS A 103 9.43 -64.30 -19.48
CA HIS A 103 8.35 -63.43 -19.98
C HIS A 103 8.88 -62.03 -20.32
N GLU A 104 8.47 -61.49 -21.46
CA GLU A 104 8.76 -60.11 -21.85
C GLU A 104 8.18 -59.08 -20.87
N GLY A 105 8.91 -57.99 -20.65
CA GLY A 105 8.41 -56.84 -19.90
C GLY A 105 9.20 -56.53 -18.62
N ASN A 106 10.38 -57.12 -18.45
CA ASN A 106 11.24 -56.84 -17.31
C ASN A 106 11.90 -55.46 -17.44
N PHE A 107 12.17 -54.87 -16.30
CA PHE A 107 12.94 -53.64 -16.20
C PHE A 107 13.90 -53.68 -15.02
N PHE A 108 14.95 -52.88 -15.14
CA PHE A 108 15.92 -52.67 -14.08
C PHE A 108 15.81 -51.24 -13.59
N SER A 109 15.61 -51.06 -12.30
CA SER A 109 15.59 -49.76 -11.65
C SER A 109 16.64 -49.70 -10.55
N HIS A 110 17.46 -48.65 -10.57
CA HIS A 110 18.38 -48.32 -9.51
C HIS A 110 18.07 -46.91 -9.01
N ALA A 111 17.82 -46.77 -7.71
CA ALA A 111 17.54 -45.52 -7.06
C ALA A 111 18.67 -45.15 -6.08
N LEU A 112 19.04 -43.87 -6.10
CA LEU A 112 19.89 -43.21 -5.11
C LEU A 112 18.99 -42.32 -4.26
N ILE A 113 19.07 -42.49 -2.94
CA ILE A 113 18.25 -41.78 -1.96
C ILE A 113 19.18 -40.97 -1.07
N PHE A 114 19.04 -39.65 -1.14
CA PHE A 114 19.92 -38.66 -0.53
C PHE A 114 19.31 -38.12 0.75
N ASP A 115 20.11 -38.19 1.82
CA ASP A 115 19.75 -37.74 3.15
C ASP A 115 20.77 -36.72 3.68
N ASN A 116 20.30 -35.79 4.52
CA ASN A 116 21.08 -34.68 5.07
C ASN A 116 21.82 -33.90 3.96
N VAL A 117 21.06 -33.42 2.99
CA VAL A 117 21.56 -32.69 1.82
C VAL A 117 21.78 -31.22 2.11
N GLU A 118 22.70 -30.60 1.36
CA GLU A 118 22.97 -29.16 1.45
C GLU A 118 21.78 -28.32 0.92
N PRO A 119 21.67 -27.03 1.28
CA PRO A 119 20.55 -26.18 0.85
C PRO A 119 20.40 -26.05 -0.67
N ASP A 120 21.52 -26.08 -1.41
CA ASP A 120 21.58 -25.92 -2.86
C ASP A 120 21.53 -27.25 -3.62
N PHE A 121 21.65 -28.39 -2.94
CA PHE A 121 21.65 -29.74 -3.51
C PHE A 121 20.44 -30.00 -4.39
N PHE A 122 20.59 -30.67 -5.53
CA PHE A 122 19.44 -31.17 -6.29
C PHE A 122 19.76 -32.50 -6.99
N PRO A 123 18.82 -33.45 -7.02
CA PRO A 123 19.08 -34.81 -7.49
C PRO A 123 19.40 -34.89 -8.99
N GLU A 124 19.03 -33.89 -9.79
CA GLU A 124 19.27 -33.88 -11.23
C GLU A 124 20.75 -33.82 -11.61
N GLN A 125 21.64 -33.39 -10.70
CA GLN A 125 23.10 -33.42 -10.89
C GLN A 125 23.66 -34.84 -11.06
N TYR A 126 22.88 -35.87 -10.69
CA TYR A 126 23.25 -37.27 -10.83
C TYR A 126 22.73 -37.91 -12.11
N CYS A 127 22.08 -37.13 -13.00
CA CYS A 127 21.70 -37.64 -14.31
C CYS A 127 22.94 -38.16 -15.05
N ARG A 128 22.83 -39.35 -15.66
CA ARG A 128 23.95 -40.11 -16.27
C ARG A 128 25.09 -40.55 -15.34
N SER A 129 24.93 -40.42 -14.02
CA SER A 129 25.92 -40.93 -13.07
C SER A 129 26.25 -42.40 -13.30
N LYS A 130 27.55 -42.74 -13.29
CA LYS A 130 28.05 -44.12 -13.36
C LYS A 130 27.71 -44.96 -12.13
N THR A 131 27.25 -44.31 -11.06
CA THR A 131 26.72 -45.00 -9.87
C THR A 131 25.47 -45.81 -10.23
N PHE A 132 24.69 -45.34 -11.22
CA PHE A 132 23.52 -46.07 -11.66
C PHE A 132 23.90 -47.35 -12.40
N ARG A 133 23.27 -48.45 -12.00
CA ARG A 133 23.41 -49.75 -12.62
C ARG A 133 22.24 -49.97 -13.57
N THR A 134 22.43 -50.83 -14.56
CA THR A 134 21.39 -51.18 -15.53
C THR A 134 21.07 -52.68 -15.56
N TYR A 135 21.84 -53.50 -14.84
CA TYR A 135 21.64 -54.95 -14.73
C TYR A 135 22.30 -55.55 -13.47
N LEU A 136 21.87 -56.76 -13.12
CA LEU A 136 22.56 -57.62 -12.14
C LEU A 136 23.60 -58.49 -12.86
N THR A 137 24.77 -58.68 -12.25
CA THR A 137 25.75 -59.64 -12.75
C THR A 137 25.24 -61.07 -12.61
N GLU A 138 25.76 -62.01 -13.42
CA GLU A 138 25.37 -63.42 -13.30
C GLU A 138 25.57 -64.02 -11.90
N LYS A 139 26.59 -63.52 -11.17
CA LYS A 139 26.87 -63.95 -9.79
C LYS A 139 25.81 -63.47 -8.80
N GLU A 140 25.31 -62.25 -8.98
CA GLU A 140 24.25 -61.67 -8.14
C GLU A 140 22.91 -62.36 -8.39
N GLN A 141 22.60 -62.67 -9.66
CA GLN A 141 21.35 -63.35 -10.04
C GLN A 141 21.21 -64.74 -9.41
N LYS A 142 22.32 -65.48 -9.30
CA LYS A 142 22.35 -66.86 -8.78
C LYS A 142 22.52 -66.93 -7.26
N LYS A 143 22.59 -65.78 -6.58
CA LYS A 143 22.88 -65.74 -5.14
C LYS A 143 21.60 -65.99 -4.34
N GLU A 144 21.57 -67.06 -3.55
CA GLU A 144 20.41 -67.38 -2.69
C GLU A 144 20.24 -66.39 -1.53
N LEU A 145 21.35 -65.91 -0.97
CA LEU A 145 21.37 -64.93 0.12
C LEU A 145 21.81 -63.56 -0.39
N VAL A 146 20.84 -62.67 -0.57
CA VAL A 146 21.08 -61.27 -0.96
C VAL A 146 21.41 -60.44 0.29
N HIS A 147 22.47 -59.64 0.22
CA HIS A 147 22.85 -58.71 1.30
C HIS A 147 22.43 -57.29 0.95
N TYR A 148 22.34 -56.46 1.98
CA TYR A 148 22.19 -55.01 1.87
C TYR A 148 23.26 -54.41 0.95
N LEU A 149 22.85 -53.41 0.16
CA LEU A 149 23.75 -52.53 -0.58
C LEU A 149 24.49 -51.61 0.38
N PRO A 150 25.76 -51.27 0.11
CA PRO A 150 26.49 -50.33 0.94
C PRO A 150 25.81 -48.96 0.91
N VAL A 151 25.82 -48.25 2.03
CA VAL A 151 25.56 -46.80 2.06
C VAL A 151 26.79 -46.12 1.45
N LEU A 152 26.59 -45.19 0.53
CA LEU A 152 27.67 -44.42 -0.06
C LEU A 152 27.81 -43.10 0.70
N GLU A 153 29.06 -42.70 0.98
CA GLU A 153 29.36 -41.37 1.51
C GLU A 153 29.19 -40.29 0.42
N GLU A 154 29.46 -40.65 -0.84
CA GLU A 154 29.25 -39.78 -1.99
C GLU A 154 28.92 -40.64 -3.23
N ALA A 155 28.07 -40.12 -4.12
CA ALA A 155 27.82 -40.69 -5.44
C ALA A 155 28.57 -39.87 -6.50
N GLU A 156 29.08 -40.52 -7.55
CA GLU A 156 29.84 -39.85 -8.62
C GLU A 156 28.88 -38.99 -9.47
N ARG A 157 29.19 -37.71 -9.67
CA ARG A 157 28.51 -36.83 -10.63
C ARG A 157 29.13 -36.99 -12.02
N ASP A 158 28.34 -36.80 -13.08
CA ASP A 158 28.87 -36.77 -14.45
C ASP A 158 29.27 -35.33 -14.81
N GLU A 159 30.52 -34.97 -14.51
CA GLU A 159 31.09 -33.64 -14.81
C GLU A 159 31.09 -33.31 -16.32
N GLY A 160 31.16 -34.33 -17.18
CA GLY A 160 31.10 -34.14 -18.63
C GLY A 160 29.70 -33.71 -19.05
N PHE A 161 28.68 -34.41 -18.54
CA PHE A 161 27.30 -34.07 -18.80
C PHE A 161 26.89 -32.71 -18.20
N GLU A 162 27.39 -32.36 -17.02
CA GLU A 162 27.15 -31.04 -16.43
C GLU A 162 27.63 -29.90 -17.35
N LYS A 163 28.84 -30.03 -17.92
CA LYS A 163 29.36 -29.07 -18.92
C LYS A 163 28.48 -29.03 -20.18
N GLU A 164 28.03 -30.18 -20.66
CA GLU A 164 27.08 -30.22 -21.79
C GLU A 164 25.78 -29.48 -21.47
N ILE A 165 25.26 -29.57 -20.25
CA ILE A 165 24.06 -28.83 -19.83
C ILE A 165 24.32 -27.33 -19.82
N TYR A 166 25.47 -26.86 -19.33
CA TYR A 166 25.82 -25.43 -19.35
C TYR A 166 25.92 -24.88 -20.78
N GLU A 167 26.59 -25.62 -21.68
CA GLU A 167 26.68 -25.26 -23.09
C GLU A 167 25.29 -25.27 -23.77
N PHE A 168 24.45 -26.24 -23.42
CA PHE A 168 23.09 -26.35 -23.93
C PHE A 168 22.23 -25.17 -23.49
N ILE A 169 22.30 -24.79 -22.20
CA ILE A 169 21.60 -23.61 -21.64
C ILE A 169 22.04 -22.34 -22.36
N GLY A 170 23.35 -22.18 -22.59
CA GLY A 170 23.90 -21.03 -23.31
C GLY A 170 23.40 -20.93 -24.75
N SER A 171 23.19 -22.06 -25.42
CA SER A 171 22.78 -22.13 -26.83
C SER A 171 21.26 -22.03 -27.04
N HIS A 172 20.45 -22.39 -26.04
CA HIS A 172 18.98 -22.48 -26.14
C HIS A 172 18.25 -21.50 -25.20
N LYS A 173 18.81 -20.29 -25.02
CA LYS A 173 18.28 -19.31 -24.06
C LYS A 173 16.82 -18.94 -24.31
N LYS A 174 16.40 -18.83 -25.57
CA LYS A 174 15.01 -18.42 -25.91
C LYS A 174 14.01 -19.55 -25.65
N GLU A 175 14.37 -20.77 -26.04
CA GLU A 175 13.60 -22.00 -25.78
C GLU A 175 13.43 -22.22 -24.28
N LEU A 176 14.50 -22.07 -23.52
CA LEU A 176 14.46 -22.21 -22.06
C LEU A 176 13.69 -21.08 -21.39
N SER A 177 13.75 -19.84 -21.92
CA SER A 177 12.92 -18.73 -21.41
C SER A 177 11.43 -19.01 -21.60
N TYR A 178 11.05 -19.58 -22.74
CA TYR A 178 9.67 -20.02 -23.00
C TYR A 178 9.23 -21.12 -22.01
N LEU A 179 10.10 -22.11 -21.80
CA LEU A 179 9.82 -23.21 -20.88
C LEU A 179 9.74 -22.73 -19.42
N ILE A 180 10.62 -21.84 -18.97
CA ILE A 180 10.59 -21.25 -17.62
C ILE A 180 9.22 -20.60 -17.38
N ASN A 181 8.76 -19.75 -18.30
CA ASN A 181 7.46 -19.08 -18.14
C ASN A 181 6.28 -20.07 -18.20
N SER A 182 6.40 -21.14 -19.00
CA SER A 182 5.42 -22.22 -19.04
C SER A 182 5.34 -22.97 -17.71
N VAL A 183 6.49 -23.26 -17.10
CA VAL A 183 6.60 -23.92 -15.79
C VAL A 183 6.06 -23.02 -14.68
N ILE A 184 6.39 -21.73 -14.70
CA ILE A 184 5.85 -20.73 -13.76
C ILE A 184 4.33 -20.64 -13.89
N THR A 185 3.80 -20.67 -15.13
CA THR A 185 2.35 -20.67 -15.37
C THR A 185 1.67 -21.91 -14.78
N LEU A 186 2.29 -23.09 -14.91
CA LEU A 186 1.83 -24.31 -14.25
C LEU A 186 1.84 -24.13 -12.73
N MET A 187 2.92 -23.60 -12.17
CA MET A 187 3.09 -23.47 -10.71
C MET A 187 2.14 -22.46 -10.08
N MET A 188 1.67 -21.46 -10.83
CA MET A 188 0.65 -20.50 -10.37
C MET A 188 -0.79 -20.98 -10.62
N GLY A 189 -1.00 -21.88 -11.59
CA GLY A 189 -2.31 -22.30 -12.03
C GLY A 189 -2.92 -23.38 -11.14
N SER A 190 -4.24 -23.30 -10.89
CA SER A 190 -4.98 -24.39 -10.23
C SER A 190 -5.35 -25.52 -11.19
N ASN A 191 -5.33 -25.25 -12.49
CA ASN A 191 -5.93 -26.13 -13.50
C ASN A 191 -4.91 -27.06 -14.13
N ILE A 192 -3.70 -26.60 -14.42
CA ILE A 192 -2.64 -27.39 -15.05
C ILE A 192 -1.70 -27.87 -13.94
N LYS A 193 -1.52 -29.19 -13.85
CA LYS A 193 -0.65 -29.84 -12.87
C LYS A 193 0.61 -30.45 -13.49
N ASN A 194 0.58 -30.73 -14.79
CA ASN A 194 1.65 -31.45 -15.49
C ASN A 194 2.04 -30.76 -16.80
N ILE A 195 3.33 -30.79 -17.14
CA ILE A 195 3.87 -30.41 -18.46
C ILE A 195 4.51 -31.63 -19.09
N CYS A 196 4.17 -31.89 -20.35
CA CYS A 196 4.84 -32.86 -21.18
C CYS A 196 5.66 -32.16 -22.26
N ILE A 197 6.98 -32.29 -22.19
CA ILE A 197 7.95 -31.78 -23.18
C ILE A 197 8.27 -32.91 -24.16
N ALA A 198 7.97 -32.66 -25.43
CA ALA A 198 8.19 -33.59 -26.52
C ALA A 198 9.31 -33.10 -27.44
N THR A 199 10.28 -33.99 -27.72
CA THR A 199 11.37 -33.73 -28.68
C THR A 199 11.59 -34.94 -29.60
N LEU A 200 12.50 -34.82 -30.57
CA LEU A 200 12.81 -35.90 -31.52
C LEU A 200 13.69 -37.02 -30.93
N SER A 201 14.41 -36.74 -29.83
CA SER A 201 15.37 -37.69 -29.25
C SER A 201 15.33 -37.72 -27.72
N ALA A 202 15.68 -38.87 -27.14
CA ALA A 202 15.75 -39.04 -25.68
C ALA A 202 16.76 -38.08 -25.04
N GLU A 203 17.91 -37.90 -25.69
CA GLU A 203 18.98 -37.03 -25.23
C GLU A 203 18.55 -35.56 -25.17
N GLU A 204 17.86 -35.08 -26.20
CA GLU A 204 17.38 -33.71 -26.22
C GLU A 204 16.27 -33.48 -25.17
N THR A 205 15.35 -34.43 -25.02
CA THR A 205 14.32 -34.38 -23.97
C THR A 205 14.96 -34.29 -22.58
N GLU A 206 15.99 -35.11 -22.33
CA GLU A 206 16.76 -35.11 -21.09
C GLU A 206 17.45 -33.76 -20.85
N LYS A 207 18.15 -33.23 -21.86
CA LYS A 207 18.85 -31.93 -21.78
C LYS A 207 17.90 -30.79 -21.42
N TYR A 208 16.72 -30.69 -22.04
CA TYR A 208 15.75 -29.64 -21.70
C TYR A 208 15.23 -29.76 -20.25
N LEU A 209 14.86 -30.96 -19.80
CA LEU A 209 14.30 -31.17 -18.46
C LEU A 209 15.34 -30.92 -17.36
N VAL A 210 16.55 -31.42 -17.53
CA VAL A 210 17.65 -31.21 -16.58
C VAL A 210 18.01 -29.71 -16.56
N SER A 211 18.13 -29.07 -17.72
CA SER A 211 18.41 -27.62 -17.82
C SER A 211 17.39 -26.78 -17.05
N LEU A 212 16.10 -27.10 -17.15
CA LEU A 212 15.06 -26.39 -16.39
C LEU A 212 15.27 -26.49 -14.88
N LYS A 213 15.69 -27.65 -14.38
CA LYS A 213 15.95 -27.84 -12.95
C LYS A 213 17.20 -27.13 -12.46
N TYR A 214 18.23 -27.00 -13.30
CA TYR A 214 19.39 -26.16 -12.99
C TYR A 214 19.00 -24.68 -12.86
N LEU A 215 18.05 -24.21 -13.68
CA LEU A 215 17.63 -22.81 -13.72
C LEU A 215 16.60 -22.42 -12.64
N LEU A 216 15.92 -23.38 -12.03
CA LEU A 216 14.87 -23.13 -11.05
C LEU A 216 15.36 -23.43 -9.61
N PRO A 217 14.85 -22.71 -8.59
CA PRO A 217 15.11 -23.07 -7.20
C PRO A 217 14.59 -24.48 -6.90
N ARG A 218 15.34 -25.23 -6.07
CA ARG A 218 15.10 -26.66 -5.80
C ARG A 218 13.67 -26.97 -5.40
N ASP A 219 13.17 -26.29 -4.37
CA ASP A 219 11.87 -26.54 -3.73
C ASP A 219 10.83 -25.46 -4.07
N VAL A 220 10.94 -24.81 -5.23
CA VAL A 220 10.06 -23.69 -5.61
C VAL A 220 8.56 -24.05 -5.55
N SER A 221 8.23 -25.33 -5.75
CA SER A 221 6.90 -25.91 -5.62
C SER A 221 6.97 -27.35 -5.10
N PRO A 222 5.99 -27.82 -4.30
CA PRO A 222 5.75 -29.25 -4.09
C PRO A 222 5.63 -29.96 -5.44
N GLY A 223 6.23 -31.15 -5.59
CA GLY A 223 6.09 -31.95 -6.80
C GLY A 223 6.94 -31.52 -8.00
N SER A 224 7.97 -30.68 -7.81
CA SER A 224 8.83 -30.18 -8.89
C SER A 224 9.82 -31.21 -9.47
N GLY A 225 9.58 -32.50 -9.25
CA GLY A 225 10.38 -33.58 -9.81
C GLY A 225 10.26 -33.67 -11.33
N ILE A 226 11.26 -34.28 -11.96
CA ILE A 226 11.28 -34.53 -13.40
C ILE A 226 11.18 -36.02 -13.71
N SER A 227 10.76 -36.33 -14.93
CA SER A 227 10.86 -37.67 -15.51
C SER A 227 11.29 -37.52 -16.97
N THR A 228 12.53 -37.87 -17.30
CA THR A 228 13.11 -37.63 -18.65
C THR A 228 12.44 -38.44 -19.76
N TYR A 229 11.73 -39.52 -19.40
CA TYR A 229 11.01 -40.35 -20.36
C TYR A 229 9.73 -40.91 -19.73
N ASN A 230 8.61 -40.83 -20.45
CA ASN A 230 7.34 -41.46 -20.11
C ASN A 230 6.61 -42.02 -21.34
N VAL A 231 5.93 -43.16 -21.15
CA VAL A 231 5.10 -43.82 -22.17
C VAL A 231 3.60 -43.66 -21.90
N TYR A 232 3.24 -43.31 -20.66
CA TYR A 232 1.87 -43.04 -20.24
C TYR A 232 1.63 -41.56 -20.07
N LEU A 233 0.39 -41.15 -20.32
CA LEU A 233 -0.08 -39.82 -19.97
C LEU A 233 0.19 -39.59 -18.47
N PRO A 234 0.77 -38.43 -18.11
CA PRO A 234 0.89 -38.01 -16.71
C PRO A 234 -0.46 -38.18 -16.01
N SER A 235 -0.45 -38.68 -14.78
CA SER A 235 -1.69 -38.90 -14.02
C SER A 235 -1.72 -38.04 -12.79
N ASP A 236 -2.91 -37.63 -12.39
CA ASP A 236 -3.23 -36.85 -11.20
C ASP A 236 -2.82 -37.55 -9.88
N LYS A 237 -2.34 -38.81 -9.94
CA LYS A 237 -1.83 -39.56 -8.79
C LYS A 237 -0.31 -39.44 -8.60
N GLN A 238 0.38 -38.75 -9.50
CA GLN A 238 1.84 -38.55 -9.47
C GLN A 238 2.17 -37.14 -8.99
N ASP A 239 1.71 -36.76 -7.79
CA ASP A 239 1.89 -35.40 -7.25
C ASP A 239 3.36 -35.02 -7.00
N SER A 240 4.29 -35.98 -7.07
CA SER A 240 5.73 -35.77 -6.86
C SER A 240 6.51 -35.35 -8.12
N ILE A 241 5.93 -35.52 -9.32
CA ILE A 241 6.58 -35.21 -10.61
C ILE A 241 5.60 -34.42 -11.48
N CYS A 242 5.98 -33.21 -11.90
CA CYS A 242 5.15 -32.37 -12.76
C CYS A 242 5.74 -32.12 -14.15
N LEU A 243 7.03 -32.44 -14.38
CA LEU A 243 7.71 -32.24 -15.65
C LEU A 243 8.05 -33.60 -16.30
N HIS A 244 7.45 -33.87 -17.45
CA HIS A 244 7.51 -35.17 -18.10
C HIS A 244 8.08 -35.06 -19.51
N GLY A 245 9.06 -35.92 -19.82
CA GLY A 245 9.64 -36.04 -21.15
C GLY A 245 8.97 -37.12 -21.99
N THR A 246 8.83 -36.87 -23.29
CA THR A 246 8.37 -37.88 -24.26
C THR A 246 9.12 -37.76 -25.58
N ILE A 247 9.32 -38.89 -26.25
CA ILE A 247 9.98 -38.94 -27.56
C ILE A 247 8.92 -39.06 -28.65
N LYS A 248 8.93 -38.10 -29.56
CA LYS A 248 7.97 -37.99 -30.66
C LYS A 248 7.97 -39.23 -31.55
N GLY A 249 6.78 -39.74 -31.84
CA GLY A 249 6.58 -40.91 -32.71
C GLY A 249 6.97 -42.28 -32.11
N LYS A 250 7.71 -42.32 -31.00
CA LYS A 250 8.12 -43.58 -30.33
C LYS A 250 7.16 -44.00 -29.20
N ASN A 251 6.42 -43.06 -28.62
CA ASN A 251 5.56 -43.27 -27.45
C ASN A 251 4.07 -43.01 -27.75
N ASN A 252 3.17 -43.40 -26.84
CA ASN A 252 1.72 -43.15 -26.97
C ASN A 252 1.28 -41.74 -26.56
N ILE A 253 2.19 -40.93 -26.03
CA ILE A 253 1.89 -39.58 -25.60
C ILE A 253 1.86 -38.71 -26.86
N THR A 254 0.69 -38.59 -27.46
CA THR A 254 0.44 -37.65 -28.56
C THR A 254 -0.11 -36.34 -28.02
N ARG A 255 -0.02 -35.29 -28.84
CA ARG A 255 -0.60 -33.99 -28.53
C ARG A 255 -2.10 -34.10 -28.23
N GLU A 256 -2.84 -34.83 -29.05
CA GLU A 256 -4.29 -35.00 -28.90
C GLU A 256 -4.64 -35.73 -27.59
N ALA A 257 -3.83 -36.71 -27.21
CA ALA A 257 -4.03 -37.46 -25.97
C ALA A 257 -3.79 -36.59 -24.73
N ILE A 258 -2.82 -35.68 -24.77
CA ILE A 258 -2.56 -34.73 -23.66
C ILE A 258 -3.59 -33.61 -23.65
N GLU A 259 -3.93 -33.02 -24.79
CA GLU A 259 -4.95 -31.96 -24.89
C GLU A 259 -6.35 -32.44 -24.48
N SER A 260 -6.61 -33.75 -24.54
CA SER A 260 -7.84 -34.34 -23.98
C SER A 260 -7.90 -34.31 -22.45
N LYS A 261 -6.75 -34.11 -21.78
CA LYS A 261 -6.66 -33.91 -20.33
C LYS A 261 -6.68 -32.44 -19.98
N GLN A 262 -7.55 -32.05 -19.07
CA GLN A 262 -7.68 -30.65 -18.66
C GLN A 262 -6.52 -30.17 -17.76
N ASP A 263 -5.74 -31.10 -17.21
CA ASP A 263 -4.71 -30.84 -16.20
C ASP A 263 -3.26 -30.96 -16.72
N CYS A 264 -3.08 -31.18 -18.02
CA CYS A 264 -1.75 -31.37 -18.60
C CYS A 264 -1.53 -30.49 -19.83
N MET A 265 -0.35 -29.89 -19.91
CA MET A 265 0.10 -29.10 -21.06
C MET A 265 1.06 -29.91 -21.93
N TYR A 266 0.93 -29.82 -23.25
CA TYR A 266 1.85 -30.44 -24.20
C TYR A 266 2.68 -29.39 -24.91
N ILE A 267 4.01 -29.54 -24.89
CA ILE A 267 4.96 -28.63 -25.53
C ILE A 267 5.79 -29.44 -26.52
N ASP A 268 5.69 -29.09 -27.82
CA ASP A 268 6.45 -29.70 -28.91
C ASP A 268 7.64 -28.81 -29.26
N MET A 269 8.83 -29.12 -28.75
CA MET A 269 10.01 -28.25 -28.86
C MET A 269 10.39 -27.95 -30.32
N ASP A 270 10.09 -28.87 -31.26
CA ASP A 270 10.38 -28.69 -32.68
C ASP A 270 9.46 -27.69 -33.39
N ARG A 271 8.35 -27.29 -32.75
CA ARG A 271 7.30 -26.46 -33.35
C ARG A 271 7.08 -25.14 -32.63
N ILE A 272 7.82 -24.87 -31.56
CA ILE A 272 7.72 -23.59 -30.84
C ILE A 272 8.37 -22.52 -31.71
N ASP A 273 7.65 -21.42 -31.93
CA ASP A 273 8.24 -20.20 -32.47
C ASP A 273 8.80 -19.36 -31.31
N THR A 274 10.11 -19.46 -31.10
CA THR A 274 10.84 -18.70 -30.07
C THR A 274 11.39 -17.38 -30.61
N ALA A 275 11.21 -17.04 -31.89
CA ALA A 275 11.89 -15.91 -32.52
C ALA A 275 11.54 -14.57 -31.83
N SER A 276 10.28 -14.40 -31.44
CA SER A 276 9.73 -13.21 -30.78
C SER A 276 9.88 -13.23 -29.25
N TYR A 277 10.43 -14.29 -28.67
CA TYR A 277 10.50 -14.45 -27.23
C TYR A 277 11.70 -13.69 -26.63
N GLU A 278 11.44 -12.93 -25.57
CA GLU A 278 12.50 -12.25 -24.82
C GLU A 278 13.26 -13.24 -23.92
N ILE A 279 14.57 -13.03 -23.80
CA ILE A 279 15.40 -13.87 -22.92
C ILE A 279 15.05 -13.51 -21.46
N SER A 280 14.73 -14.53 -20.67
CA SER A 280 14.44 -14.38 -19.25
C SER A 280 15.59 -13.70 -18.52
N PRO A 281 15.32 -12.79 -17.56
CA PRO A 281 16.35 -12.21 -16.70
C PRO A 281 17.28 -13.26 -16.03
N LEU A 282 16.75 -14.45 -15.73
CA LEU A 282 17.52 -15.56 -15.16
C LEU A 282 18.66 -16.03 -16.07
N LEU A 283 18.52 -15.85 -17.38
CA LEU A 283 19.47 -16.29 -18.40
C LEU A 283 20.29 -15.14 -19.00
N SER A 284 19.86 -13.89 -18.79
CA SER A 284 20.59 -12.70 -19.25
C SER A 284 21.58 -12.18 -18.23
N ASN A 285 21.29 -12.30 -16.94
CA ASN A 285 22.04 -11.62 -15.89
C ASN A 285 23.04 -12.52 -15.15
N TRP A 286 22.88 -13.85 -15.23
CA TRP A 286 23.70 -14.81 -14.49
C TRP A 286 24.16 -15.97 -15.36
N THR A 287 25.32 -16.54 -15.03
CA THR A 287 25.62 -17.94 -15.38
C THR A 287 24.80 -18.90 -14.52
N VAL A 288 24.80 -20.18 -14.85
CA VAL A 288 24.07 -21.19 -14.08
C VAL A 288 24.63 -21.28 -12.67
N GLU A 289 25.95 -21.24 -12.50
CA GLU A 289 26.61 -21.29 -11.20
C GLU A 289 26.26 -20.07 -10.35
N GLU A 290 26.38 -18.85 -10.92
CA GLU A 290 26.02 -17.61 -10.24
C GLU A 290 24.55 -17.64 -9.79
N LEU A 291 23.66 -18.16 -10.63
CA LEU A 291 22.23 -18.26 -10.30
C LEU A 291 21.96 -19.19 -9.11
N ARG A 292 22.70 -20.31 -8.99
CA ARG A 292 22.59 -21.21 -7.83
C ARG A 292 23.08 -20.56 -6.54
N GLU A 293 24.16 -19.80 -6.61
CA GLU A 293 24.66 -19.02 -5.48
C GLU A 293 23.62 -17.99 -5.03
N GLU A 294 22.98 -17.29 -5.97
CA GLU A 294 21.89 -16.35 -5.70
C GLU A 294 20.72 -17.00 -4.96
N TYR A 295 20.22 -18.14 -5.46
CA TYR A 295 19.11 -18.84 -4.81
C TYR A 295 19.43 -19.27 -3.38
N THR A 296 20.68 -19.66 -3.12
CA THR A 296 21.15 -20.07 -1.80
C THR A 296 21.27 -18.88 -0.87
N ALA A 297 21.85 -17.78 -1.35
CA ALA A 297 22.04 -16.55 -0.57
C ALA A 297 20.71 -15.88 -0.22
N LEU A 298 19.77 -15.85 -1.18
CA LEU A 298 18.48 -15.16 -1.05
C LEU A 298 17.36 -16.04 -0.49
N LYS A 299 17.59 -17.34 -0.33
CA LYS A 299 16.62 -18.32 0.20
C LYS A 299 15.28 -18.29 -0.55
N ILE A 300 15.34 -18.22 -1.88
CA ILE A 300 14.14 -18.20 -2.73
C ILE A 300 13.51 -19.60 -2.72
N HIS A 301 12.39 -19.75 -2.00
CA HIS A 301 11.72 -21.05 -1.81
C HIS A 301 10.26 -21.07 -2.29
N SER A 302 9.79 -20.00 -2.95
CA SER A 302 8.41 -19.92 -3.44
C SER A 302 8.36 -19.43 -4.88
N VAL A 303 7.35 -19.88 -5.62
CA VAL A 303 7.05 -19.44 -6.99
C VAL A 303 6.87 -17.92 -7.04
N THR A 304 6.13 -17.36 -6.08
CA THR A 304 5.88 -15.92 -5.97
C THR A 304 7.18 -15.15 -5.71
N GLY A 305 8.04 -15.64 -4.82
CA GLY A 305 9.34 -15.03 -4.55
C GLY A 305 10.25 -15.04 -5.77
N LEU A 306 10.30 -16.15 -6.52
CA LEU A 306 11.05 -16.23 -7.78
C LEU A 306 10.52 -15.24 -8.82
N LEU A 307 9.19 -15.12 -8.94
CA LEU A 307 8.55 -14.20 -9.88
C LEU A 307 8.83 -12.75 -9.57
N ASP A 308 8.66 -12.34 -8.31
CA ASP A 308 8.93 -10.96 -7.91
C ASP A 308 10.44 -10.65 -8.01
N TRP A 309 11.31 -11.66 -7.79
CA TRP A 309 12.75 -11.54 -8.05
C TRP A 309 13.02 -11.23 -9.51
N VAL A 310 12.53 -12.07 -10.44
CA VAL A 310 12.68 -11.86 -11.88
C VAL A 310 12.08 -10.53 -12.33
N ALA A 311 10.87 -10.21 -11.88
CA ALA A 311 10.17 -8.98 -12.23
C ALA A 311 10.95 -7.71 -11.79
N SER A 312 11.79 -7.81 -10.76
CA SER A 312 12.64 -6.70 -10.28
C SER A 312 13.80 -6.32 -11.22
N PHE A 313 14.06 -7.12 -12.25
CA PHE A 313 15.05 -6.85 -13.31
C PHE A 313 14.42 -6.37 -14.61
N GLU A 314 13.09 -6.40 -14.72
CA GLU A 314 12.37 -5.99 -15.93
C GLU A 314 11.94 -4.53 -15.85
N ASN A 315 12.10 -3.77 -16.94
CA ASN A 315 11.60 -2.39 -17.05
C ASN A 315 12.01 -1.51 -15.82
N THR A 316 13.27 -1.59 -15.41
CA THR A 316 13.80 -0.98 -14.18
C THR A 316 13.77 0.55 -14.21
N ASP A 317 13.66 1.13 -15.40
CA ASP A 317 13.59 2.56 -15.71
C ASP A 317 12.15 3.10 -15.78
N LYS A 318 11.13 2.24 -15.68
CA LYS A 318 9.71 2.62 -15.80
C LYS A 318 8.97 2.67 -14.46
N PRO A 319 7.99 3.59 -14.30
CA PRO A 319 7.19 3.71 -13.08
C PRO A 319 6.58 2.39 -12.59
N GLY A 320 6.53 2.20 -11.27
CA GLY A 320 6.05 0.97 -10.64
C GLY A 320 7.16 0.04 -10.12
N MET A 321 8.43 0.40 -10.32
CA MET A 321 9.60 -0.27 -9.76
C MET A 321 9.59 -0.25 -8.23
N GLY A 322 9.18 0.86 -7.60
CA GLY A 322 9.01 0.92 -6.15
C GLY A 322 8.02 -0.15 -5.64
N GLY A 323 6.91 -0.37 -6.37
CA GLY A 323 5.95 -1.43 -6.04
C GLY A 323 6.50 -2.84 -6.25
N LYS A 324 7.33 -3.04 -7.28
CA LYS A 324 8.05 -4.31 -7.50
C LYS A 324 8.99 -4.64 -6.34
N LEU A 325 9.75 -3.66 -5.84
CA LEU A 325 10.63 -3.85 -4.69
C LEU A 325 9.86 -4.20 -3.41
N LEU A 326 8.71 -3.54 -3.16
CA LEU A 326 7.89 -3.86 -2.00
C LEU A 326 7.30 -5.28 -2.07
N ARG A 327 6.80 -5.71 -3.24
CA ARG A 327 6.35 -7.09 -3.43
C ARG A 327 7.47 -8.10 -3.22
N LEU A 328 8.66 -7.82 -3.77
CA LEU A 328 9.84 -8.65 -3.56
C LEU A 328 10.17 -8.81 -2.07
N ARG A 329 10.08 -7.73 -1.29
CA ARG A 329 10.30 -7.78 0.16
C ARG A 329 9.28 -8.70 0.84
N GLU A 330 8.02 -8.64 0.43
CA GLU A 330 6.94 -9.45 1.00
C GLU A 330 7.08 -10.94 0.62
N SER A 331 7.47 -11.26 -0.62
CA SER A 331 7.47 -12.62 -1.15
C SER A 331 8.80 -13.36 -1.04
N ALA A 332 9.93 -12.65 -1.12
CA ALA A 332 11.29 -13.20 -1.05
C ALA A 332 12.10 -12.71 0.17
N GLY A 333 11.54 -11.80 0.98
CA GLY A 333 12.13 -11.36 2.24
C GLY A 333 13.05 -10.13 2.14
N THR A 334 13.54 -9.69 3.30
CA THR A 334 14.31 -8.44 3.44
C THR A 334 15.69 -8.49 2.81
N GLU A 335 16.34 -9.66 2.77
CA GLU A 335 17.67 -9.84 2.18
C GLU A 335 17.63 -9.61 0.66
N ALA A 336 16.68 -10.25 -0.04
CA ALA A 336 16.47 -10.07 -1.48
C ALA A 336 16.11 -8.62 -1.83
N PHE A 337 15.21 -8.02 -1.05
CA PHE A 337 14.88 -6.60 -1.18
C PHE A 337 16.10 -5.69 -1.02
N ALA A 338 16.86 -5.86 0.08
CA ALA A 338 17.99 -4.99 0.39
C ALA A 338 19.07 -5.09 -0.69
N LYS A 339 19.41 -6.30 -1.13
CA LYS A 339 20.36 -6.52 -2.21
C LYS A 339 19.91 -5.80 -3.49
N ARG A 340 18.68 -6.05 -3.95
CA ARG A 340 18.18 -5.49 -5.21
C ARG A 340 18.06 -3.96 -5.15
N ALA A 341 17.58 -3.42 -4.05
CA ALA A 341 17.46 -1.99 -3.88
C ALA A 341 18.85 -1.31 -3.87
N ALA A 342 19.85 -1.92 -3.24
CA ALA A 342 21.22 -1.42 -3.24
C ALA A 342 21.85 -1.44 -4.64
N GLU A 343 21.54 -2.43 -5.48
CA GLU A 343 21.97 -2.48 -6.89
C GLU A 343 21.32 -1.39 -7.75
N LEU A 344 20.03 -1.09 -7.51
CA LEU A 344 19.30 -0.07 -8.28
C LEU A 344 19.64 1.36 -7.86
N TYR A 345 20.01 1.58 -6.59
CA TYR A 345 20.18 2.92 -6.04
C TYR A 345 21.24 3.80 -6.73
N PRO A 346 22.40 3.28 -7.18
CA PRO A 346 23.33 4.04 -7.98
C PRO A 346 22.74 4.42 -9.36
N LEU A 347 22.02 3.50 -10.00
CA LEU A 347 21.45 3.67 -11.34
C LEU A 347 20.40 4.77 -11.39
N ILE A 348 19.59 4.90 -10.33
CA ILE A 348 18.56 5.95 -10.29
C ILE A 348 19.12 7.37 -10.31
N LYS A 349 20.42 7.57 -10.11
CA LYS A 349 21.09 8.88 -10.23
C LYS A 349 21.26 9.31 -11.69
N GLU A 350 21.17 8.38 -12.63
CA GLU A 350 21.24 8.63 -14.06
C GLU A 350 19.96 9.26 -14.61
N LYS A 351 20.05 9.87 -15.79
CA LYS A 351 18.93 10.58 -16.43
C LYS A 351 17.82 9.63 -16.89
N GLU A 352 18.18 8.44 -17.33
CA GLU A 352 17.25 7.43 -17.86
C GLU A 352 16.26 6.94 -16.79
N TYR A 353 16.65 7.01 -15.52
CA TYR A 353 15.85 6.58 -14.38
C TYR A 353 15.11 7.73 -13.67
N GLU A 354 15.01 8.92 -14.29
CA GLU A 354 14.38 10.09 -13.66
C GLU A 354 12.94 9.81 -13.18
N ASP A 355 12.17 9.03 -13.94
CA ASP A 355 10.77 8.72 -13.66
C ASP A 355 10.58 7.77 -12.47
N VAL A 356 11.57 6.92 -12.17
CA VAL A 356 11.54 5.95 -11.05
C VAL A 356 12.34 6.40 -9.83
N ARG A 357 13.18 7.42 -9.99
CA ARG A 357 14.13 7.85 -8.94
C ARG A 357 13.47 8.07 -7.60
N PHE A 358 12.33 8.75 -7.60
CA PHE A 358 11.63 9.10 -6.37
C PHE A 358 11.00 7.88 -5.67
N GLU A 359 10.35 6.99 -6.42
CA GLU A 359 9.70 5.81 -5.83
C GLU A 359 10.72 4.83 -5.24
N VAL A 360 11.86 4.61 -5.92
CA VAL A 360 12.94 3.75 -5.41
C VAL A 360 13.58 4.39 -4.17
N THR A 361 13.92 5.69 -4.22
CA THR A 361 14.49 6.41 -3.08
C THR A 361 13.55 6.35 -1.87
N LYS A 362 12.24 6.56 -2.09
CA LYS A 362 11.24 6.49 -1.03
C LYS A 362 11.18 5.10 -0.40
N VAL A 363 11.07 4.05 -1.22
CA VAL A 363 10.96 2.67 -0.72
C VAL A 363 12.20 2.26 0.08
N MET A 364 13.40 2.69 -0.35
CA MET A 364 14.61 2.49 0.43
C MET A 364 14.63 3.30 1.72
N TYR A 365 14.19 4.56 1.68
CA TYR A 365 14.10 5.43 2.85
C TYR A 365 13.13 4.91 3.91
N ASP A 366 11.96 4.39 3.49
CA ASP A 366 10.98 3.76 4.37
C ASP A 366 11.54 2.47 5.02
N ASN A 367 12.67 1.94 4.52
CA ASN A 367 13.36 0.75 5.02
C ASN A 367 14.84 1.02 5.33
N ILE A 368 15.16 2.25 5.77
CA ILE A 368 16.55 2.73 5.87
C ILE A 368 17.43 1.89 6.80
N ASP A 369 16.82 1.21 7.78
CA ASP A 369 17.52 0.34 8.74
C ASP A 369 18.27 -0.81 8.04
N LEU A 370 17.86 -1.17 6.81
CA LEU A 370 18.55 -2.16 5.97
C LEU A 370 19.77 -1.59 5.23
N PHE A 371 19.98 -0.28 5.26
CA PHE A 371 21.02 0.43 4.50
C PHE A 371 21.87 1.36 5.38
N PRO A 372 22.52 0.86 6.45
CA PRO A 372 23.24 1.71 7.40
C PRO A 372 24.36 2.54 6.75
N GLY A 373 25.02 2.01 5.71
CA GLY A 373 26.07 2.73 4.96
C GLY A 373 25.56 3.84 4.03
N LEU A 374 24.25 3.91 3.78
CA LEU A 374 23.62 4.90 2.90
C LEU A 374 22.71 5.88 3.65
N LEU A 375 22.67 5.83 4.99
CA LEU A 375 21.74 6.60 5.82
C LEU A 375 21.71 8.09 5.46
N ASP A 376 22.87 8.74 5.44
CA ASP A 376 22.97 10.17 5.17
C ASP A 376 22.61 10.51 3.72
N ASP A 377 23.11 9.73 2.74
CA ASP A 377 22.84 9.96 1.30
C ASP A 377 21.36 9.73 0.96
N LEU A 378 20.74 8.67 1.50
CA LEU A 378 19.32 8.39 1.31
C LEU A 378 18.44 9.47 1.94
N THR A 379 18.78 9.93 3.15
CA THR A 379 18.06 11.01 3.82
C THR A 379 18.15 12.32 3.04
N ASP A 380 19.36 12.66 2.57
CA ASP A 380 19.62 13.84 1.75
C ASP A 380 18.82 13.80 0.44
N SER A 381 18.91 12.67 -0.26
CA SER A 381 18.27 12.42 -1.55
C SER A 381 16.75 12.47 -1.43
N TYR A 382 16.18 11.77 -0.45
CA TYR A 382 14.74 11.72 -0.22
C TYR A 382 14.16 13.11 0.04
N ILE A 383 14.76 13.87 0.97
CA ILE A 383 14.31 15.23 1.32
C ILE A 383 14.46 16.18 0.14
N THR A 384 15.57 16.12 -0.58
CA THR A 384 15.82 16.99 -1.73
C THR A 384 14.79 16.76 -2.84
N GLN A 385 14.49 15.50 -3.15
CA GLN A 385 13.51 15.15 -4.17
C GLN A 385 12.08 15.51 -3.73
N MET A 386 11.73 15.23 -2.48
CA MET A 386 10.43 15.58 -1.91
C MET A 386 10.18 17.09 -1.95
N MET A 387 11.16 17.91 -1.55
CA MET A 387 11.05 19.36 -1.61
C MET A 387 10.94 19.88 -3.04
N THR A 388 11.62 19.24 -3.98
CA THR A 388 11.53 19.60 -5.40
C THR A 388 10.13 19.33 -5.97
N LYS A 389 9.51 18.19 -5.61
CA LYS A 389 8.13 17.86 -6.00
C LYS A 389 7.11 18.84 -5.42
N LEU A 390 7.25 19.19 -4.14
CA LEU A 390 6.38 20.18 -3.48
C LEU A 390 6.51 21.56 -4.10
N ALA A 391 7.74 22.00 -4.41
CA ALA A 391 7.99 23.28 -5.08
C ALA A 391 7.35 23.36 -6.49
N LYS A 392 7.15 22.21 -7.15
CA LYS A 392 6.41 22.09 -8.43
C LYS A 392 4.88 22.07 -8.26
N GLY A 393 4.37 22.09 -7.02
CA GLY A 393 2.94 22.05 -6.72
C GLY A 393 2.33 20.65 -6.70
N GLU A 394 3.16 19.60 -6.73
CA GLU A 394 2.69 18.22 -6.57
C GLU A 394 2.13 17.99 -5.16
N ARG A 395 1.06 17.20 -5.03
CA ARG A 395 0.49 16.81 -3.73
C ARG A 395 1.29 15.65 -3.17
N TYR A 396 1.81 15.81 -1.96
CA TYR A 396 2.55 14.77 -1.23
C TYR A 396 2.09 14.70 0.23
N ASP A 397 2.12 13.51 0.80
CA ASP A 397 1.75 13.24 2.20
C ASP A 397 3.01 12.95 3.03
N PHE A 398 3.16 13.60 4.19
CA PHE A 398 4.36 13.57 5.03
C PHE A 398 4.27 12.52 6.15
N GLY A 399 3.41 11.50 6.00
CA GLY A 399 2.98 10.59 7.06
C GLY A 399 4.07 10.00 7.97
N ALA A 400 5.32 9.88 7.51
CA ALA A 400 6.48 9.60 8.37
C ALA A 400 7.79 10.09 7.73
N VAL A 401 8.16 11.36 7.93
CA VAL A 401 9.46 11.85 7.43
C VAL A 401 10.64 11.24 8.21
N PHE A 402 10.43 10.77 9.44
CA PHE A 402 11.45 10.08 10.23
C PHE A 402 11.13 8.59 10.21
N SER A 403 12.04 7.77 9.68
CA SER A 403 11.76 6.37 9.33
C SER A 403 11.88 5.41 10.52
N SER A 404 12.72 5.70 11.52
CA SER A 404 12.91 4.87 12.73
C SER A 404 13.50 5.66 13.91
N MET A 405 13.21 5.25 15.16
CA MET A 405 13.76 5.90 16.37
C MET A 405 15.29 5.76 16.48
N GLU A 406 15.85 4.70 15.91
CA GLU A 406 17.28 4.37 16.03
C GLU A 406 18.17 5.34 15.24
N HIS A 407 17.72 5.75 14.05
CA HIS A 407 18.49 6.64 13.16
C HIS A 407 18.02 8.10 13.19
N GLU A 408 17.00 8.41 14.01
CA GLU A 408 16.36 9.71 14.08
C GLU A 408 17.36 10.86 14.29
N LYS A 409 18.33 10.70 15.20
CA LYS A 409 19.32 11.77 15.49
C LYS A 409 20.16 12.14 14.27
N ASN A 410 20.61 11.14 13.50
CA ASN A 410 21.40 11.36 12.30
C ASN A 410 20.55 11.99 11.21
N GLN A 411 19.33 11.47 11.00
CA GLN A 411 18.38 12.02 10.03
C GLN A 411 18.07 13.49 10.31
N VAL A 412 17.78 13.82 11.57
CA VAL A 412 17.53 15.19 12.04
C VAL A 412 18.72 16.09 11.76
N ALA A 413 19.95 15.64 12.00
CA ALA A 413 21.16 16.41 11.69
C ALA A 413 21.34 16.67 10.18
N VAL A 414 21.14 15.65 9.34
CA VAL A 414 21.22 15.76 7.87
C VAL A 414 20.15 16.72 7.34
N MET A 415 18.91 16.54 7.76
CA MET A 415 17.78 17.40 7.37
C MET A 415 18.00 18.84 7.80
N LYS A 416 18.50 19.06 9.02
CA LYS A 416 18.81 20.39 9.54
C LYS A 416 19.83 21.13 8.68
N LYS A 417 20.87 20.43 8.21
CA LYS A 417 21.90 20.99 7.32
C LYS A 417 21.31 21.46 5.98
N LYS A 418 20.20 20.86 5.53
CA LYS A 418 19.52 21.21 4.27
C LYS A 418 18.52 22.34 4.36
N ILE A 419 18.14 22.79 5.56
CA ILE A 419 17.16 23.88 5.74
C ILE A 419 17.45 25.12 4.88
N PRO A 420 18.69 25.63 4.75
CA PRO A 420 18.95 26.77 3.87
C PRO A 420 18.58 26.52 2.39
N GLU A 421 18.89 25.33 1.86
CA GLU A 421 18.55 24.96 0.48
C GLU A 421 17.04 24.82 0.31
N ILE A 422 16.37 24.19 1.29
CA ILE A 422 14.92 23.99 1.28
C ILE A 422 14.18 25.33 1.31
N MET A 423 14.59 26.25 2.18
CA MET A 423 13.99 27.58 2.29
C MET A 423 14.17 28.40 1.01
N ALA A 424 15.33 28.30 0.36
CA ALA A 424 15.55 28.93 -0.95
C ALA A 424 14.60 28.38 -2.03
N LYS A 425 14.39 27.06 -2.08
CA LYS A 425 13.44 26.43 -3.02
C LYS A 425 11.99 26.83 -2.75
N ILE A 426 11.57 26.87 -1.48
CA ILE A 426 10.24 27.31 -1.07
C ILE A 426 10.01 28.77 -1.44
N GLY A 427 10.98 29.65 -1.13
CA GLY A 427 10.92 31.06 -1.49
C GLY A 427 10.81 31.28 -3.00
N ALA A 428 11.56 30.51 -3.81
CA ALA A 428 11.48 30.57 -5.26
C ALA A 428 10.15 30.01 -5.83
N ALA A 429 9.54 29.03 -5.17
CA ALA A 429 8.25 28.46 -5.60
C ALA A 429 7.07 29.41 -5.33
N GLY A 430 7.14 30.20 -4.25
CA GLY A 430 6.15 31.21 -3.91
C GLY A 430 4.72 30.66 -3.85
N SER A 431 3.82 31.21 -4.66
CA SER A 431 2.39 30.83 -4.69
C SER A 431 2.08 29.48 -5.34
N LYS A 432 3.07 28.79 -5.95
CA LYS A 432 2.88 27.46 -6.55
C LYS A 432 2.61 26.37 -5.51
N ILE A 433 3.06 26.58 -4.27
CA ILE A 433 2.85 25.63 -3.19
C ILE A 433 1.40 25.76 -2.70
N SER A 434 0.64 24.68 -2.76
CA SER A 434 -0.74 24.66 -2.28
C SER A 434 -0.82 24.92 -0.77
N ASP A 435 -1.90 25.51 -0.29
CA ASP A 435 -2.09 25.76 1.14
C ASP A 435 -2.07 24.46 1.98
N LYS A 436 -2.55 23.34 1.42
CA LYS A 436 -2.38 22.01 2.04
C LYS A 436 -0.90 21.68 2.23
N SER A 437 -0.10 21.84 1.19
CA SER A 437 1.35 21.57 1.22
C SER A 437 2.08 22.51 2.19
N LYS A 438 1.68 23.79 2.26
CA LYS A 438 2.21 24.75 3.25
C LYS A 438 1.95 24.29 4.67
N PHE A 439 0.72 23.87 4.98
CA PHE A 439 0.35 23.36 6.30
C PHE A 439 1.20 22.15 6.71
N VAL A 440 1.44 21.25 5.77
CA VAL A 440 2.27 20.07 6.02
C VAL A 440 3.76 20.42 6.21
N LEU A 441 4.30 21.37 5.42
CA LEU A 441 5.67 21.88 5.59
C LEU A 441 5.87 22.54 6.97
N LEU A 442 4.89 23.30 7.45
CA LEU A 442 4.91 23.91 8.79
C LEU A 442 4.94 22.84 9.88
N GLY A 443 4.20 21.74 9.70
CA GLY A 443 4.27 20.58 10.58
C GLY A 443 5.67 19.97 10.59
N PHE A 444 6.25 19.72 9.42
CA PHE A 444 7.62 19.20 9.27
C PHE A 444 8.68 20.08 9.96
N PHE A 445 8.64 21.40 9.76
CA PHE A 445 9.60 22.30 10.39
C PHE A 445 9.51 22.29 11.91
N ALA A 446 8.29 22.23 12.48
CA ALA A 446 8.12 22.10 13.92
C ALA A 446 8.69 20.78 14.45
N GLN A 447 8.38 19.65 13.80
CA GLN A 447 8.96 18.36 14.20
C GLN A 447 10.48 18.39 14.18
N LEU A 448 11.09 18.95 13.13
CA LEU A 448 12.54 19.05 13.03
C LEU A 448 13.13 20.00 14.07
N LYS A 449 12.48 21.13 14.35
CA LYS A 449 12.87 22.06 15.43
C LYS A 449 12.92 21.36 16.78
N HIS A 450 11.83 20.70 17.16
CA HIS A 450 11.72 20.02 18.45
C HIS A 450 12.70 18.85 18.57
N LYS A 451 12.83 18.02 17.52
CA LYS A 451 13.76 16.88 17.54
C LYS A 451 15.24 17.29 17.52
N TYR A 452 15.58 18.41 16.88
CA TYR A 452 16.94 18.95 16.91
C TYR A 452 17.26 19.63 18.26
N GLY A 453 16.23 20.09 18.99
CA GLY A 453 16.37 20.77 20.27
C GLY A 453 16.53 22.29 20.17
N ASP A 454 16.03 22.91 19.10
CA ASP A 454 16.03 24.37 18.98
C ASP A 454 14.85 24.97 19.75
N GLU A 455 15.14 25.88 20.68
CA GLU A 455 14.13 26.49 21.57
C GLU A 455 13.19 27.44 20.79
N SER A 456 13.71 28.19 19.81
CA SER A 456 12.97 29.20 19.05
C SER A 456 13.06 29.03 17.53
N TRP A 457 12.13 29.60 16.76
CA TRP A 457 12.21 29.69 15.31
C TRP A 457 13.43 30.49 14.86
N LYS A 458 13.80 31.51 15.65
CA LYS A 458 15.03 32.28 15.41
C LYS A 458 16.28 31.41 15.49
N ASP A 459 16.36 30.53 16.48
CA ASP A 459 17.46 29.57 16.62
C ASP A 459 17.42 28.54 15.49
N PHE A 460 16.22 28.05 15.17
CA PHE A 460 16.01 27.10 14.08
C PHE A 460 16.55 27.63 12.73
N PHE A 461 16.33 28.90 12.42
CA PHE A 461 16.86 29.52 11.20
C PHE A 461 18.22 30.19 11.37
N LYS A 462 18.91 30.00 12.51
CA LYS A 462 20.20 30.62 12.85
C LYS A 462 20.21 32.15 12.65
N GLY A 463 19.08 32.80 12.94
CA GLY A 463 18.91 34.25 12.75
C GLY A 463 18.85 34.74 11.30
N ASN A 464 18.72 33.84 10.30
CA ASN A 464 18.57 34.26 8.91
C ASN A 464 17.17 34.88 8.68
N ARG A 465 17.15 36.22 8.54
CA ARG A 465 15.93 37.01 8.36
C ARG A 465 15.11 36.58 7.15
N MET A 466 15.75 36.27 6.02
CA MET A 466 15.03 35.91 4.80
C MET A 466 14.27 34.59 4.96
N HIS A 467 14.89 33.58 5.58
CA HIS A 467 14.22 32.31 5.85
C HIS A 467 13.06 32.48 6.84
N LEU A 468 13.28 33.28 7.90
CA LEU A 468 12.22 33.57 8.86
C LEU A 468 11.03 34.27 8.18
N THR A 469 11.28 35.26 7.31
CA THR A 469 10.23 35.92 6.54
C THR A 469 9.47 34.94 5.66
N THR A 470 10.15 34.08 4.88
CA THR A 470 9.49 33.06 4.04
C THR A 470 8.64 32.09 4.87
N PHE A 471 9.13 31.67 6.04
CA PHE A 471 8.38 30.81 6.96
C PHE A 471 7.13 31.51 7.50
N VAL A 472 7.26 32.77 7.93
CA VAL A 472 6.17 33.60 8.46
C VAL A 472 5.10 33.86 7.39
N GLU A 473 5.48 34.19 6.16
CA GLU A 473 4.56 34.38 5.03
C GLU A 473 3.79 33.10 4.70
N MET A 474 4.47 31.95 4.72
CA MET A 474 3.83 30.65 4.52
C MET A 474 2.80 30.36 5.62
N ALA A 475 3.16 30.61 6.88
CA ALA A 475 2.28 30.42 8.03
C ALA A 475 1.09 31.39 8.04
N ALA A 476 1.29 32.64 7.61
CA ALA A 476 0.23 33.65 7.56
C ALA A 476 -0.95 33.22 6.70
N GLY A 477 -0.67 32.60 5.55
CA GLY A 477 -1.69 32.14 4.60
C GLY A 477 -2.52 30.96 5.07
N VAL A 478 -2.10 30.21 6.10
CA VAL A 478 -2.76 28.96 6.52
C VAL A 478 -3.07 28.87 8.02
N VAL A 479 -2.17 29.36 8.88
CA VAL A 479 -2.33 29.36 10.35
C VAL A 479 -3.10 30.60 10.81
N ILE A 480 -2.68 31.79 10.38
CA ILE A 480 -3.26 33.05 10.87
C ILE A 480 -4.65 33.29 10.25
N THR A 481 -4.77 33.13 8.94
CA THR A 481 -6.04 33.30 8.21
C THR A 481 -7.00 32.12 8.39
N GLY A 482 -6.46 30.93 8.68
CA GLY A 482 -7.20 29.68 8.82
C GLY A 482 -7.42 28.98 7.47
N TYR A 483 -6.79 27.81 7.30
CA TYR A 483 -6.92 26.95 6.11
C TYR A 483 -8.30 26.23 6.04
N GLY A 484 -9.38 26.98 5.85
CA GLY A 484 -10.75 26.43 5.96
C GLY A 484 -11.15 26.00 7.38
N VAL A 485 -10.31 26.32 8.36
CA VAL A 485 -10.50 26.13 9.80
C VAL A 485 -10.56 27.51 10.47
N LYS A 486 -10.63 27.55 11.80
CA LYS A 486 -10.59 28.81 12.55
C LYS A 486 -9.22 29.49 12.39
N PRO A 487 -9.15 30.83 12.38
CA PRO A 487 -7.91 31.58 12.53
C PRO A 487 -7.09 31.10 13.73
N PHE A 488 -5.76 31.20 13.66
CA PHE A 488 -4.81 30.74 14.68
C PHE A 488 -4.87 29.23 14.96
N SER A 489 -5.01 28.43 13.90
CA SER A 489 -4.99 26.96 13.99
C SER A 489 -3.68 26.41 13.40
N PRO A 490 -2.62 26.22 14.20
CA PRO A 490 -1.38 25.61 13.72
C PRO A 490 -1.53 24.09 13.51
N PRO A 491 -0.53 23.44 12.88
CA PRO A 491 -0.40 21.98 12.89
C PRO A 491 -0.46 21.40 14.31
N SER A 492 -0.99 20.19 14.46
CA SER A 492 -1.24 19.57 15.77
C SER A 492 0.03 19.28 16.60
N ASN A 493 1.19 19.29 15.95
CA ASN A 493 2.49 19.05 16.57
C ASN A 493 3.23 20.36 16.93
N TRP A 494 2.57 21.52 16.82
CA TRP A 494 3.11 22.78 17.33
C TRP A 494 2.84 22.89 18.82
N GLU A 495 3.84 23.37 19.55
CA GLU A 495 3.68 23.80 20.94
C GLU A 495 3.06 25.20 20.98
N LYS A 496 2.56 25.62 22.14
CA LYS A 496 1.93 26.94 22.29
C LYS A 496 2.95 28.05 22.01
N GLU A 497 4.18 27.82 22.45
CA GLU A 497 5.34 28.69 22.31
C GLU A 497 5.70 28.91 20.84
N ASP A 498 5.54 27.88 19.97
CA ASP A 498 5.81 28.00 18.54
C ASP A 498 4.83 28.97 17.86
N LEU A 499 3.56 28.92 18.27
CA LEU A 499 2.50 29.81 17.77
C LEU A 499 2.66 31.23 18.33
N ASP A 500 2.95 31.36 19.62
CA ASP A 500 3.14 32.65 20.28
C ASP A 500 4.37 33.38 19.67
N GLU A 501 5.48 32.68 19.42
CA GLU A 501 6.65 33.24 18.74
C GLU A 501 6.32 33.68 17.30
N LEU A 502 5.63 32.84 16.52
CA LEU A 502 5.21 33.19 15.15
C LEU A 502 4.36 34.48 15.13
N ILE A 503 3.39 34.59 16.05
CA ILE A 503 2.48 35.74 16.11
C ILE A 503 3.25 37.02 16.46
N SER A 504 4.26 36.93 17.33
CA SER A 504 5.12 38.06 17.68
C SER A 504 5.87 38.61 16.46
N PHE A 505 6.42 37.72 15.61
CA PHE A 505 7.07 38.12 14.37
C PHE A 505 6.08 38.74 13.39
N PHE A 506 4.90 38.12 13.21
CA PHE A 506 3.94 38.59 12.23
C PHE A 506 3.34 39.96 12.57
N GLU A 507 3.05 40.25 13.85
CA GLU A 507 2.57 41.58 14.27
C GLU A 507 3.55 42.68 13.87
N SER A 508 4.85 42.42 14.05
CA SER A 508 5.92 43.38 13.75
C SER A 508 6.17 43.59 12.25
N SER A 509 5.78 42.64 11.39
CA SER A 509 6.19 42.59 9.99
C SER A 509 5.06 42.77 8.97
N THR A 510 3.79 42.78 9.38
CA THR A 510 2.65 42.85 8.45
C THR A 510 2.14 44.27 8.21
N GLU A 511 1.94 44.63 6.94
CA GLU A 511 1.28 45.89 6.55
C GLU A 511 -0.27 45.74 6.49
N ASP A 512 -0.81 44.53 6.61
CA ASP A 512 -2.26 44.30 6.62
C ASP A 512 -2.86 44.66 7.99
N GLU A 513 -3.58 45.79 8.04
CA GLU A 513 -4.20 46.31 9.25
C GLU A 513 -5.23 45.34 9.90
N LYS A 514 -5.92 44.52 9.10
CA LYS A 514 -6.88 43.53 9.62
C LYS A 514 -6.16 42.37 10.29
N LEU A 515 -5.14 41.83 9.63
CA LEU A 515 -4.35 40.72 10.21
C LEU A 515 -3.56 41.17 11.42
N ARG A 516 -2.99 42.39 11.38
CA ARG A 516 -2.35 43.02 12.54
C ARG A 516 -3.31 43.14 13.73
N THR A 517 -4.53 43.62 13.48
CA THR A 517 -5.57 43.72 14.52
C THR A 517 -5.92 42.35 15.12
N LEU A 518 -5.97 41.30 14.30
CA LEU A 518 -6.21 39.93 14.77
C LEU A 518 -5.07 39.42 15.65
N CYS A 519 -3.81 39.63 15.24
CA CYS A 519 -2.63 39.24 16.03
C CYS A 519 -2.57 39.99 17.36
N LEU A 520 -2.83 41.30 17.35
CA LEU A 520 -2.94 42.10 18.57
C LEU A 520 -4.04 41.57 19.50
N LYS A 521 -5.23 41.24 18.97
CA LYS A 521 -6.30 40.62 19.77
C LYS A 521 -5.85 39.31 20.39
N TYR A 522 -5.12 38.47 19.65
CA TYR A 522 -4.59 37.22 20.20
C TYR A 522 -3.61 37.50 21.35
N ILE A 523 -2.64 38.42 21.16
CA ILE A 523 -1.67 38.80 22.19
C ILE A 523 -2.38 39.31 23.46
N TYR A 524 -3.36 40.21 23.31
CA TYR A 524 -4.11 40.76 24.45
C TYR A 524 -5.05 39.76 25.13
N SER A 525 -5.47 38.70 24.43
CA SER A 525 -6.35 37.67 24.98
C SER A 525 -5.60 36.57 25.73
N ASN A 526 -4.31 36.37 25.41
CA ASN A 526 -3.43 35.40 26.06
C ASN A 526 -2.56 36.10 27.12
N THR A 527 -3.20 36.50 28.23
CA THR A 527 -2.55 37.22 29.33
C THR A 527 -1.55 36.39 30.13
N ASP A 528 -1.61 35.07 29.99
CA ASP A 528 -0.78 34.13 30.75
C ASP A 528 0.58 33.88 30.07
N THR A 529 0.77 34.37 28.83
CA THR A 529 2.04 34.30 28.10
C THR A 529 2.90 35.52 28.44
N ASP A 530 4.18 35.30 28.80
CA ASP A 530 5.15 36.38 28.93
C ASP A 530 5.69 36.82 27.55
N TRP A 531 4.98 37.78 26.96
CA TRP A 531 5.28 38.34 25.65
C TRP A 531 6.61 39.11 25.56
N SER A 532 7.23 39.45 26.71
CA SER A 532 8.51 40.16 26.74
C SER A 532 9.66 39.30 26.22
N ILE A 533 9.56 37.97 26.35
CA ILE A 533 10.51 36.98 25.82
C ILE A 533 10.62 37.10 24.30
N TYR A 534 9.53 37.47 23.63
CA TYR A 534 9.47 37.69 22.18
C TYR A 534 9.68 39.16 21.77
N GLY A 535 10.05 40.04 22.72
CA GLY A 535 10.30 41.46 22.46
C GLY A 535 9.03 42.33 22.36
N VAL A 536 7.87 41.81 22.77
CA VAL A 536 6.60 42.55 22.76
C VAL A 536 6.36 43.17 24.15
N SER A 537 6.25 44.50 24.20
CA SER A 537 5.95 45.24 25.44
C SER A 537 4.47 45.63 25.52
N LEU A 538 3.76 45.10 26.51
CA LEU A 538 2.36 45.43 26.78
C LEU A 538 2.27 46.65 27.71
N THR A 539 2.51 47.85 27.19
CA THR A 539 2.25 49.09 27.93
C THR A 539 0.75 49.37 27.95
N LYS A 540 0.06 49.00 29.03
CA LYS A 540 -1.33 49.44 29.28
C LYS A 540 -1.32 50.95 29.52
N HIS A 541 -1.82 51.74 28.57
CA HIS A 541 -2.08 53.17 28.79
C HIS A 541 -3.04 53.32 29.97
N THR A 542 -2.54 53.86 31.08
CA THR A 542 -3.35 54.12 32.27
C THR A 542 -3.99 55.48 32.05
N LYS A 543 -5.26 55.48 31.62
CA LYS A 543 -6.00 56.71 31.35
C LYS A 543 -5.93 57.66 32.54
N THR A 544 -5.53 58.89 32.27
CA THR A 544 -5.49 59.98 33.25
C THR A 544 -6.89 60.28 33.79
N ARG A 545 -6.98 60.89 34.97
CA ARG A 545 -8.26 61.27 35.58
C ARG A 545 -9.11 62.15 34.65
N GLY A 546 -8.48 63.03 33.87
CA GLY A 546 -9.15 63.88 32.88
C GLY A 546 -9.77 63.09 31.72
N GLU A 547 -9.03 62.12 31.16
CA GLU A 547 -9.54 61.23 30.10
C GLU A 547 -10.71 60.37 30.59
N GLN A 548 -10.64 59.88 31.83
CA GLN A 548 -11.74 59.13 32.45
C GLN A 548 -13.00 60.00 32.64
N GLU A 549 -12.83 61.25 33.07
CA GLU A 549 -13.94 62.20 33.25
C GLU A 549 -14.55 62.66 31.91
N GLU A 550 -13.77 62.72 30.84
CA GLU A 550 -14.25 63.01 29.49
C GLU A 550 -15.04 61.85 28.88
N ASP A 551 -14.51 60.63 28.97
CA ASP A 551 -15.21 59.42 28.54
C ASP A 551 -16.52 59.23 29.32
N MET A 552 -16.49 59.48 30.63
CA MET A 552 -17.70 59.42 31.46
C MET A 552 -18.75 60.45 31.05
N ARG A 553 -18.35 61.67 30.68
CA ARG A 553 -19.27 62.67 30.13
C ARG A 553 -19.86 62.22 28.79
N LYS A 554 -19.05 61.62 27.92
CA LYS A 554 -19.48 61.07 26.63
C LYS A 554 -20.49 59.92 26.81
N ILE A 555 -20.17 58.97 27.68
CA ILE A 555 -21.03 57.81 27.98
C ILE A 555 -22.35 58.28 28.62
N ARG A 556 -22.31 59.19 29.59
CA ARG A 556 -23.52 59.77 30.21
C ARG A 556 -24.40 60.49 29.18
N SER A 557 -23.80 61.24 28.26
CA SER A 557 -24.50 61.93 27.17
C SER A 557 -25.17 60.94 26.20
N ILE A 558 -24.50 59.83 25.88
CA ILE A 558 -25.06 58.77 25.01
C ILE A 558 -26.24 58.07 25.72
N LEU A 559 -26.08 57.73 27.00
CA LEU A 559 -27.09 57.02 27.78
C LEU A 559 -28.33 57.88 28.08
N SER A 560 -28.17 59.19 28.29
CA SER A 560 -29.32 60.10 28.46
C SER A 560 -30.14 60.26 27.17
N LYS A 561 -29.49 60.25 26.01
CA LYS A 561 -30.16 60.34 24.69
C LYS A 561 -31.03 59.13 24.37
N VAL A 562 -30.77 57.98 24.99
CA VAL A 562 -31.57 56.76 24.81
C VAL A 562 -32.57 56.52 25.94
N GLY A 563 -32.81 57.51 26.81
CA GLY A 563 -33.87 57.50 27.83
C GLY A 563 -33.60 56.62 29.06
N TYR A 564 -32.32 56.37 29.36
CA TYR A 564 -31.90 55.49 30.45
C TYR A 564 -31.64 56.30 31.74
N GLU A 565 -32.68 56.51 32.57
CA GLU A 565 -32.65 57.41 33.74
C GLU A 565 -32.03 56.93 35.08
N PRO A 566 -31.77 55.64 35.41
CA PRO A 566 -31.43 55.29 36.81
C PRO A 566 -30.03 55.71 37.31
N TYR A 567 -29.09 56.13 36.44
CA TYR A 567 -27.67 56.16 36.79
C TYR A 567 -27.06 57.56 36.95
N GLN A 568 -27.80 58.50 37.55
CA GLN A 568 -27.28 59.86 37.76
C GLN A 568 -26.12 59.95 38.80
N ARG A 569 -25.76 58.89 39.55
CA ARG A 569 -24.79 59.02 40.68
C ARG A 569 -23.73 57.91 40.88
N GLY A 570 -23.62 56.87 40.03
CA GLY A 570 -22.64 55.76 40.22
C GLY A 570 -21.24 56.00 39.63
N LYS A 571 -20.20 55.28 40.13
CA LYS A 571 -18.85 55.22 39.53
C LYS A 571 -18.85 54.28 38.32
N TYR A 572 -17.90 54.43 37.39
CA TYR A 572 -17.87 53.69 36.11
C TYR A 572 -17.93 52.16 36.28
N LEU A 573 -17.21 51.62 37.26
CA LEU A 573 -17.16 50.17 37.52
C LEU A 573 -18.53 49.62 37.94
N ASP A 574 -19.29 50.39 38.72
CA ASP A 574 -20.62 50.02 39.20
C ASP A 574 -21.61 50.02 38.03
N VAL A 575 -21.62 51.10 37.23
CA VAL A 575 -22.48 51.21 36.03
C VAL A 575 -22.15 50.13 35.00
N LYS A 576 -20.87 49.78 34.84
CA LYS A 576 -20.43 48.71 33.93
C LYS A 576 -20.90 47.33 34.41
N GLY A 577 -20.87 47.08 35.72
CA GLY A 577 -21.36 45.84 36.33
C GLY A 577 -22.87 45.69 36.12
N ASP A 578 -23.63 46.75 36.39
CA ASP A 578 -25.09 46.71 36.31
C ASP A 578 -25.59 46.60 34.86
N VAL A 579 -24.99 47.34 33.92
CA VAL A 579 -25.31 47.21 32.49
C VAL A 579 -24.99 45.82 31.97
N ARG A 580 -23.91 45.20 32.44
CA ARG A 580 -23.53 43.83 32.06
C ARG A 580 -24.50 42.80 32.63
N ALA A 581 -24.89 42.94 33.89
CA ALA A 581 -25.88 42.09 34.54
C ALA A 581 -27.27 42.20 33.87
N ASP A 582 -27.68 43.39 33.44
CA ASP A 582 -28.95 43.62 32.74
C ASP A 582 -28.98 42.99 31.34
N VAL A 583 -27.83 42.99 30.64
CA VAL A 583 -27.66 42.33 29.33
C VAL A 583 -27.64 40.81 29.49
N GLU A 584 -26.92 40.29 30.49
CA GLU A 584 -26.83 38.86 30.78
C GLU A 584 -28.17 38.28 31.30
N GLY A 585 -28.98 39.08 32.00
CA GLY A 585 -30.28 38.70 32.58
C GLY A 585 -31.52 38.93 31.69
N SER A 586 -31.37 39.39 30.44
CA SER A 586 -32.48 39.78 29.55
C SER A 586 -33.41 40.87 30.13
N MET A 587 -32.91 41.69 31.05
CA MET A 587 -33.64 42.77 31.73
C MET A 587 -33.31 44.17 31.19
N SER A 588 -32.47 44.25 30.14
CA SER A 588 -32.13 45.51 29.45
C SER A 588 -33.36 46.39 29.20
N PRO A 589 -33.42 47.64 29.67
CA PRO A 589 -34.56 48.51 29.42
C PRO A 589 -34.67 48.92 27.94
N LEU A 590 -33.58 48.83 27.16
CA LEU A 590 -33.62 49.02 25.71
C LEU A 590 -34.39 47.86 25.05
N LEU A 591 -35.54 48.19 24.44
CA LEU A 591 -36.41 47.22 23.74
C LEU A 591 -35.67 46.50 22.61
N LEU A 592 -34.86 47.22 21.82
CA LEU A 592 -34.10 46.63 20.72
C LEU A 592 -33.12 45.55 21.20
N THR A 593 -32.45 45.76 22.34
CA THR A 593 -31.52 44.77 22.91
C THR A 593 -32.26 43.52 23.38
N ARG A 594 -33.40 43.67 24.06
CA ARG A 594 -34.27 42.54 24.45
C ARG A 594 -34.79 41.78 23.24
N LEU A 595 -35.10 42.51 22.17
CA LEU A 595 -35.58 41.96 20.91
C LEU A 595 -34.48 41.12 20.23
N LEU A 596 -33.26 41.64 20.13
CA LEU A 596 -32.10 40.92 19.56
C LEU A 596 -31.68 39.70 20.39
N ASP A 597 -31.66 39.81 21.73
CA ASP A 597 -31.39 38.64 22.61
C ASP A 597 -32.45 37.54 22.41
N THR A 598 -33.73 37.94 22.32
CA THR A 598 -34.82 36.99 22.05
C THR A 598 -34.67 36.34 20.67
N TYR A 599 -34.22 37.08 19.66
CA TYR A 599 -33.92 36.55 18.32
C TYR A 599 -32.78 35.52 18.34
N TYR A 600 -31.63 35.85 18.93
CA TYR A 600 -30.50 34.91 18.99
C TYR A 600 -30.83 33.65 19.80
N ARG A 601 -31.65 33.77 20.85
CA ARG A 601 -32.16 32.61 21.60
C ARG A 601 -33.11 31.76 20.75
N TRP A 602 -34.00 32.38 19.98
CA TRP A 602 -34.88 31.68 19.04
C TRP A 602 -34.07 30.94 17.96
N GLN A 603 -33.06 31.57 17.36
CA GLN A 603 -32.19 30.97 16.34
C GLN A 603 -31.47 29.72 16.85
N ARG A 604 -31.06 29.71 18.13
CA ARG A 604 -30.36 28.57 18.77
C ARG A 604 -31.27 27.42 19.19
N CYS A 605 -32.59 27.52 19.00
CA CYS A 605 -33.55 26.48 19.40
C CYS A 605 -33.71 25.36 18.34
N TYR A 606 -32.76 25.20 17.41
CA TYR A 606 -32.85 24.24 16.32
C TYR A 606 -33.14 22.82 16.85
N GLY A 607 -34.23 22.21 16.40
CA GLY A 607 -34.71 20.90 16.87
C GLY A 607 -35.70 20.91 18.06
N ASN A 608 -35.89 22.04 18.77
CA ASN A 608 -36.84 22.15 19.89
C ASN A 608 -38.03 23.08 19.55
N GLN A 609 -39.07 22.49 18.94
CA GLN A 609 -40.24 23.23 18.44
C GLN A 609 -41.02 23.97 19.55
N ALA A 610 -41.18 23.38 20.74
CA ALA A 610 -41.89 24.02 21.85
C ALA A 610 -41.18 25.29 22.32
N GLN A 611 -39.85 25.23 22.46
CA GLN A 611 -39.03 26.36 22.86
C GLN A 611 -38.94 27.44 21.77
N ALA A 612 -38.82 27.02 20.50
CA ALA A 612 -38.86 27.93 19.35
C ALA A 612 -40.18 28.71 19.31
N LYS A 613 -41.33 28.05 19.51
CA LYS A 613 -42.65 28.70 19.56
C LYS A 613 -42.74 29.71 20.71
N LYS A 614 -42.22 29.36 21.89
CA LYS A 614 -42.19 30.26 23.07
C LYS A 614 -41.39 31.54 22.80
N TYR A 615 -40.18 31.41 22.24
CA TYR A 615 -39.36 32.59 21.92
C TYR A 615 -39.92 33.39 20.75
N ALA A 616 -40.53 32.74 19.75
CA ALA A 616 -41.22 33.45 18.67
C ALA A 616 -42.40 34.30 19.19
N GLN A 617 -43.18 33.79 20.15
CA GLN A 617 -44.24 34.57 20.81
C GLN A 617 -43.66 35.73 21.64
N LYS A 618 -42.56 35.50 22.37
CA LYS A 618 -41.89 36.57 23.13
C LYS A 618 -41.36 37.66 22.20
N PHE A 619 -40.75 37.28 21.08
CA PHE A 619 -40.26 38.21 20.07
C PHE A 619 -41.40 39.03 19.45
N ARG A 620 -42.53 38.39 19.12
CA ARG A 620 -43.76 39.07 18.67
C ARG A 620 -44.23 40.13 19.66
N LEU A 621 -44.28 39.82 20.97
CA LEU A 621 -44.71 40.77 21.99
C LEU A 621 -43.80 41.99 22.05
N LEU A 622 -42.48 41.78 21.98
CA LEU A 622 -41.50 42.88 21.96
C LEU A 622 -41.61 43.74 20.71
N LEU A 623 -41.87 43.14 19.54
CA LEU A 623 -42.13 43.89 18.30
C LEU A 623 -43.38 44.79 18.43
N LEU A 624 -44.46 44.25 18.99
CA LEU A 624 -45.70 45.02 19.19
C LEU A 624 -45.51 46.14 20.23
N GLU A 625 -44.73 45.89 21.28
CA GLU A 625 -44.36 46.91 22.25
C GLU A 625 -43.56 48.03 21.57
N MET A 626 -42.52 47.68 20.82
CA MET A 626 -41.67 48.64 20.11
C MET A 626 -42.44 49.43 19.05
N LYS A 627 -43.41 48.81 18.38
CA LYS A 627 -44.34 49.48 17.46
C LYS A 627 -45.16 50.57 18.16
N ARG A 628 -45.53 50.34 19.43
CA ARG A 628 -46.32 51.28 20.24
C ARG A 628 -45.47 52.37 20.88
N THR A 629 -44.28 52.04 21.38
CA THR A 629 -43.48 52.92 22.24
C THR A 629 -42.29 53.57 21.54
N GLN A 630 -41.75 52.97 20.48
CA GLN A 630 -40.51 53.41 19.80
C GLN A 630 -40.67 53.40 18.28
N ARG A 631 -41.70 54.10 17.78
CA ARG A 631 -42.17 54.05 16.38
C ARG A 631 -41.09 54.38 15.35
N THR A 632 -40.24 55.38 15.60
CA THR A 632 -39.16 55.78 14.68
C THR A 632 -38.10 54.68 14.52
N CYS A 633 -37.72 54.02 15.62
CA CYS A 633 -36.78 52.90 15.59
C CYS A 633 -37.41 51.69 14.90
N TYR A 634 -38.67 51.41 15.22
CA TYR A 634 -39.45 50.33 14.61
C TYR A 634 -39.56 50.50 13.09
N ASP A 635 -39.94 51.68 12.57
CA ASP A 635 -40.13 51.88 11.14
C ASP A 635 -38.81 51.85 10.33
N TYR A 636 -37.67 52.11 10.97
CA TYR A 636 -36.35 52.14 10.30
C TYR A 636 -35.58 50.81 10.38
N VAL A 637 -35.54 50.17 11.56
CA VAL A 637 -34.69 49.00 11.84
C VAL A 637 -35.41 47.68 11.52
N ILE A 638 -36.69 47.57 11.90
CA ILE A 638 -37.43 46.31 11.80
C ILE A 638 -37.62 45.80 10.37
N PRO A 639 -37.84 46.63 9.34
CA PRO A 639 -37.94 46.12 7.97
C PRO A 639 -36.73 45.29 7.51
N LYS A 640 -35.51 45.73 7.88
CA LYS A 640 -34.27 45.05 7.50
C LYS A 640 -34.05 43.80 8.34
N LEU A 641 -34.23 43.93 9.65
CA LEU A 641 -34.08 42.81 10.59
C LEU A 641 -35.10 41.69 10.30
N ALA A 642 -36.34 42.03 9.97
CA ALA A 642 -37.36 41.05 9.62
C ALA A 642 -37.03 40.27 8.33
N LEU A 643 -36.36 40.91 7.36
CA LEU A 643 -35.89 40.22 6.16
C LEU A 643 -34.80 39.19 6.51
N GLU A 644 -33.83 39.59 7.33
CA GLU A 644 -32.75 38.71 7.81
C GLU A 644 -33.30 37.52 8.62
N ILE A 645 -34.32 37.76 9.44
CA ILE A 645 -35.00 36.71 10.20
C ILE A 645 -35.67 35.69 9.28
N ILE A 646 -36.38 36.12 8.23
CA ILE A 646 -37.02 35.20 7.27
C ILE A 646 -35.99 34.32 6.56
N GLU A 647 -34.81 34.87 6.28
CA GLU A 647 -33.74 34.14 5.59
C GLU A 647 -32.89 33.27 6.53
N THR A 648 -33.13 33.38 7.85
CA THR A 648 -32.45 32.59 8.87
C THR A 648 -33.20 31.26 9.09
N PRO A 649 -32.49 30.11 9.15
CA PRO A 649 -33.11 28.82 9.43
C PRO A 649 -33.84 28.81 10.79
N GLY A 650 -35.07 28.31 10.81
CA GLY A 650 -35.89 28.30 12.03
C GLY A 650 -37.33 27.87 11.82
N HIS A 651 -38.11 27.87 12.90
CA HIS A 651 -39.53 27.57 12.87
C HIS A 651 -40.34 28.75 13.42
N TYR A 652 -41.60 28.87 12.97
CA TYR A 652 -42.56 29.87 13.45
C TYR A 652 -42.28 31.32 13.07
N HIS A 653 -41.60 31.56 11.94
CA HIS A 653 -41.39 32.90 11.39
C HIS A 653 -42.71 33.66 11.19
N GLU A 654 -43.77 32.96 10.80
CA GLU A 654 -45.10 33.50 10.57
C GLU A 654 -45.79 34.01 11.85
N ILE A 655 -45.35 33.56 13.03
CA ILE A 655 -45.79 34.10 14.32
C ILE A 655 -45.14 35.47 14.56
N MET A 656 -43.85 35.57 14.27
CA MET A 656 -43.04 36.77 14.51
C MET A 656 -43.31 37.87 13.47
N ILE A 657 -43.42 37.48 12.21
CA ILE A 657 -43.45 38.38 11.05
C ILE A 657 -44.76 38.15 10.30
N ASN A 658 -45.67 39.11 10.41
CA ASN A 658 -46.93 39.14 9.68
C ASN A 658 -47.52 40.56 9.65
N MET A 659 -48.72 40.69 9.08
CA MET A 659 -49.42 41.98 8.97
C MET A 659 -49.67 42.73 10.28
N ASP A 660 -49.66 42.05 11.44
CA ASP A 660 -49.84 42.74 12.71
C ASP A 660 -48.52 43.32 13.24
N THR A 661 -47.40 42.65 12.98
CA THR A 661 -46.07 42.99 13.54
C THR A 661 -45.16 43.75 12.60
N MET A 662 -45.50 43.88 11.31
CA MET A 662 -44.69 44.58 10.31
C MET A 662 -45.30 45.92 9.90
N CYS A 663 -44.44 46.87 9.51
CA CYS A 663 -44.86 48.13 8.89
C CYS A 663 -45.02 47.97 7.37
N THR A 664 -45.63 48.97 6.72
CA THR A 664 -45.89 48.95 5.27
C THR A 664 -44.60 48.89 4.44
N SER A 665 -43.52 49.51 4.91
CA SER A 665 -42.24 49.58 4.17
C SER A 665 -41.55 48.22 4.04
N PHE A 666 -41.76 47.31 5.01
CA PHE A 666 -41.23 45.94 4.97
C PHE A 666 -41.70 45.16 3.74
N TRP A 667 -42.97 45.30 3.34
CA TRP A 667 -43.56 44.47 2.29
C TRP A 667 -42.95 44.69 0.90
N ASN A 668 -42.33 45.84 0.63
CA ASN A 668 -41.53 46.03 -0.58
C ASN A 668 -40.28 45.15 -0.57
N TRP A 669 -39.58 45.11 0.57
CA TRP A 669 -38.39 44.28 0.75
C TRP A 669 -38.73 42.79 0.75
N PHE A 670 -39.88 42.41 1.30
CA PHE A 670 -40.39 41.04 1.28
C PHE A 670 -40.54 40.49 -0.14
N ILE A 671 -41.12 41.26 -1.07
CA ILE A 671 -41.25 40.86 -2.48
C ILE A 671 -39.88 40.74 -3.15
N ILE A 672 -38.99 41.70 -2.91
CA ILE A 672 -37.63 41.68 -3.46
C ILE A 672 -36.87 40.44 -2.96
N GLY A 673 -36.96 40.14 -1.66
CA GLY A 673 -36.35 38.95 -1.07
C GLY A 673 -36.88 37.66 -1.69
N TYR A 674 -38.21 37.51 -1.77
CA TYR A 674 -38.84 36.35 -2.40
C TYR A 674 -38.40 36.14 -3.86
N SER A 675 -38.40 37.20 -4.67
CA SER A 675 -37.99 37.12 -6.08
C SER A 675 -36.52 36.70 -6.29
N LYS A 676 -35.66 36.86 -5.29
CA LYS A 676 -34.26 36.43 -5.30
C LYS A 676 -34.06 34.97 -4.84
N CYS A 677 -35.06 34.36 -4.20
CA CYS A 677 -34.97 33.00 -3.65
C CYS A 677 -35.22 31.87 -4.66
N LYS A 678 -35.33 32.15 -5.97
CA LYS A 678 -35.82 31.25 -7.05
C LYS A 678 -35.21 29.83 -7.17
N ARG A 679 -34.27 29.42 -6.31
CA ARG A 679 -33.65 28.07 -6.28
C ARG A 679 -33.47 27.50 -4.86
N ASP A 680 -34.10 28.08 -3.84
CA ASP A 680 -33.97 27.69 -2.42
C ASP A 680 -35.36 27.37 -1.83
N ASP A 681 -35.72 26.08 -1.87
CA ASP A 681 -37.07 25.58 -1.53
C ASP A 681 -37.46 25.87 -0.06
N GLU A 682 -36.50 25.83 0.86
CA GLU A 682 -36.74 26.05 2.30
C GLU A 682 -37.05 27.53 2.59
N LYS A 683 -36.33 28.45 1.93
CA LYS A 683 -36.64 29.87 2.00
C LYS A 683 -37.97 30.18 1.33
N MET A 684 -38.22 29.64 0.14
CA MET A 684 -39.50 29.83 -0.55
C MET A 684 -40.69 29.40 0.32
N LEU A 685 -40.57 28.26 1.02
CA LEU A 685 -41.58 27.78 1.96
C LEU A 685 -41.80 28.75 3.13
N THR A 686 -40.73 29.35 3.66
CA THR A 686 -40.80 30.33 4.76
C THR A 686 -41.51 31.62 4.33
N TYR A 687 -41.17 32.15 3.16
CA TYR A 687 -41.87 33.29 2.56
C TYR A 687 -43.35 32.97 2.31
N ALA A 688 -43.68 31.78 1.81
CA ALA A 688 -45.07 31.35 1.60
C ALA A 688 -45.86 31.29 2.91
N ARG A 689 -45.28 30.75 4.00
CA ARG A 689 -45.93 30.71 5.33
C ARG A 689 -46.23 32.10 5.89
N VAL A 690 -45.29 33.04 5.76
CA VAL A 690 -45.48 34.43 6.18
C VAL A 690 -46.58 35.13 5.37
N TYR A 691 -46.63 34.87 4.06
CA TYR A 691 -47.68 35.38 3.19
C TYR A 691 -49.06 34.81 3.57
N GLU A 692 -49.18 33.49 3.77
CA GLU A 692 -50.43 32.84 4.16
C GLU A 692 -50.95 33.32 5.51
N ALA A 693 -50.09 33.43 6.53
CA ALA A 693 -50.45 34.00 7.83
C ALA A 693 -50.91 35.47 7.75
N SER A 694 -50.56 36.16 6.67
CA SER A 694 -50.88 37.56 6.40
C SER A 694 -52.08 37.76 5.47
N LYS A 695 -52.51 36.71 4.76
CA LYS A 695 -53.47 36.73 3.63
C LYS A 695 -54.80 37.40 3.99
N THR A 696 -55.35 37.08 5.16
CA THR A 696 -56.65 37.60 5.65
C THR A 696 -56.62 39.09 5.98
N LYS A 697 -55.45 39.70 6.17
CA LYS A 697 -55.26 41.10 6.58
C LYS A 697 -54.59 41.97 5.51
N LEU A 698 -54.39 41.45 4.30
CA LEU A 698 -53.78 42.19 3.18
C LEU A 698 -54.57 43.42 2.74
N SER A 699 -55.85 43.54 3.11
CA SER A 699 -56.67 44.75 2.87
C SER A 699 -56.11 46.00 3.56
N LYS A 700 -55.25 45.85 4.57
CA LYS A 700 -54.60 46.97 5.27
C LYS A 700 -53.46 47.62 4.47
N LEU A 701 -53.04 47.04 3.34
CA LEU A 701 -51.99 47.59 2.47
C LEU A 701 -52.57 48.45 1.34
N PRO A 702 -51.80 49.42 0.81
CA PRO A 702 -52.17 50.17 -0.38
C PRO A 702 -52.53 49.23 -1.55
N MET A 703 -53.56 49.59 -2.33
CA MET A 703 -54.11 48.74 -3.41
C MET A 703 -53.05 48.26 -4.41
N GLN A 704 -52.08 49.11 -4.75
CA GLN A 704 -50.97 48.76 -5.64
C GLN A 704 -50.05 47.69 -5.05
N MET A 705 -49.75 47.74 -3.75
CA MET A 705 -48.94 46.72 -3.06
C MET A 705 -49.69 45.39 -2.99
N ARG A 706 -50.99 45.44 -2.66
CA ARG A 706 -51.84 44.24 -2.61
C ARG A 706 -51.88 43.51 -3.95
N ARG A 707 -51.93 44.26 -5.06
CA ARG A 707 -51.86 43.69 -6.41
C ARG A 707 -50.50 43.03 -6.69
N LYS A 708 -49.39 43.66 -6.31
CA LYS A 708 -48.04 43.11 -6.47
C LYS A 708 -47.84 41.81 -5.67
N LEU A 709 -48.22 41.80 -4.39
CA LEU A 709 -48.12 40.60 -3.55
C LEU A 709 -48.95 39.44 -4.12
N ARG A 710 -50.19 39.71 -4.56
CA ARG A 710 -51.02 38.68 -5.18
C ARG A 710 -50.42 38.14 -6.47
N ALA A 711 -49.84 39.01 -7.32
CA ALA A 711 -49.22 38.61 -8.59
C ALA A 711 -47.99 37.71 -8.39
N GLU A 712 -47.17 37.97 -7.37
CA GLU A 712 -45.96 37.18 -7.09
C GLU A 712 -46.27 35.80 -6.47
N PHE A 713 -47.39 35.68 -5.76
CA PHE A 713 -47.80 34.45 -5.06
C PHE A 713 -49.00 33.74 -5.75
N THR A 714 -49.33 34.09 -7.00
CA THR A 714 -50.51 33.58 -7.73
C THR A 714 -50.51 32.06 -7.98
N ASN A 715 -49.36 31.40 -7.87
CA ASN A 715 -49.21 29.95 -8.11
C ASN A 715 -49.11 29.11 -6.82
N ILE A 716 -49.41 29.68 -5.65
CA ILE A 716 -49.37 29.00 -4.34
C ILE A 716 -50.79 28.65 -3.83
N GLU A 717 -51.84 28.84 -4.64
CA GLU A 717 -53.22 28.41 -4.34
C GLU A 717 -53.54 26.99 -4.80
#